data_AF-A0A194XC30-F1
#
_entry.id   AF-A0A194XC30-F1
#
_cell.length_a   1.000
_cell.length_b   1.000
_cell.length_c   1.000
_cell.angle_alpha   90.00
_cell.angle_beta   90.00
_cell.angle_gamma   90.00
#
_symmetry.space_group_name_H-M   'P 1'
#
loop_
_entity.id
_entity.type
_entity.pdbx_description
1 polymer ?
#
loop_
_entity_poly.entity_id
_entity_poly.type
_entity_poly.pdbx_seq_one_letter_code
_entity_poly.pdbx_strand_id
1 'polypeptide(L)'
;MMGQGEFPQSVDGEKVLREWFEKYMAERDNSISKDSPLVQVVDADELDASFVEKQIQESAKEILVTKGFCEKCQKLFDNWPTIGGSASRNHDSLPDQNGGWEHAVATTYTTFELEAGARSGCRFCTFLLQSVKDCELLETFRKIEARIFKLNEHEKSALSVQNWGCNPHQLLWLNLPGKVCTSCNAGIALQTKTDSAYLPASADCYDEPLDVLENAAKWFTNCSQNHERCKSSNDGVLPTRLISIAKEPRLVLTSELVKTPIYATLSHSWGSHEVIKLTSKDLKSFMKALPVDKLPTTFKHAFEITRKLGMDYLWIDSLCILQDSEDDWQRESSLMSSVYGGSAITIAASSARDSTHGCFLKPTIFSGGVRARVTDGGRTRVQDFRNSEEYKRSTVDTHLGTRAWALQEKMLPPRTIHFGDRGAFWECRTSIASEYLPDGFPKNLVSPLVNRKGKFEWLWPQVVGLYSAANLSFGKDKLPALSGVASLGYKETGDQYLAGLWRGQIEEQLCWRRHHSKPIIKRPTWRAPSWSWASIDGGVGWYQPQSKVLETQYAHVLDANTTLYGKDPFGQVAGGTIRLACSSMVAGHLVPNKNVDKPGFDIVLRAGEGQDEFPITIDCLEDGEQEDNGAIHLLPILGGWTGCSSGMADGEKLKEFLVQGVVLRPTGPTKGEFSRIGSFNFYKDSMRWREPKTKIDDSYEPFLKILEEQGIAAAEAACAEIISNTEHPNERYVITLI
;
A
#
# COMPACT_ATOMS: atom_id res chain seq x y z
N MET A 1 -1.08 53.79 2.99
CA MET A 1 -1.97 54.34 4.03
C MET A 1 -3.40 54.13 3.58
N MET A 2 -4.23 53.63 4.50
CA MET A 2 -5.62 53.14 4.35
C MET A 2 -5.74 51.78 3.62
N GLY A 3 -6.20 50.69 4.22
CA GLY A 3 -6.77 50.47 5.55
C GLY A 3 -6.70 48.98 5.96
N GLN A 4 -6.76 48.76 7.27
CA GLN A 4 -6.63 47.48 7.97
C GLN A 4 -7.82 46.55 7.70
N GLY A 5 -7.62 45.25 8.01
CA GLY A 5 -8.58 44.19 7.77
C GLY A 5 -9.91 44.36 8.49
N GLU A 6 -10.97 44.00 7.79
CA GLU A 6 -12.31 43.69 8.31
C GLU A 6 -12.99 42.78 7.27
N PHE A 7 -13.08 41.48 7.57
CA PHE A 7 -14.10 40.61 6.98
C PHE A 7 -15.46 41.02 7.57
N PRO A 8 -16.56 40.94 6.81
CA PRO A 8 -17.67 41.87 6.94
C PRO A 8 -18.35 41.81 8.31
N GLN A 9 -18.25 42.90 9.07
CA GLN A 9 -19.15 43.24 10.18
C GLN A 9 -20.54 43.67 9.65
N SER A 10 -21.02 43.07 8.55
CA SER A 10 -22.39 43.29 8.09
C SER A 10 -23.31 42.29 8.77
N VAL A 11 -24.52 42.72 9.10
CA VAL A 11 -25.59 41.86 9.65
C VAL A 11 -25.84 40.63 8.76
N ASP A 12 -25.55 40.73 7.46
CA ASP A 12 -25.64 39.62 6.50
C ASP A 12 -24.58 38.52 6.72
N GLY A 13 -23.36 38.87 7.16
CA GLY A 13 -22.29 37.90 7.41
C GLY A 13 -22.56 37.01 8.63
N GLU A 14 -23.03 37.60 9.73
CA GLU A 14 -23.41 36.83 10.93
C GLU A 14 -24.64 35.94 10.66
N LYS A 15 -25.62 36.45 9.89
CA LYS A 15 -26.80 35.69 9.50
C LYS A 15 -26.43 34.46 8.66
N VAL A 16 -25.56 34.62 7.66
CA VAL A 16 -25.07 33.50 6.84
C VAL A 16 -24.31 32.47 7.68
N LEU A 17 -23.47 32.93 8.61
CA LEU A 17 -22.73 32.05 9.52
C LEU A 17 -23.67 31.25 10.44
N ARG A 18 -24.71 31.90 10.96
CA ARG A 18 -25.73 31.28 11.82
C ARG A 18 -26.60 30.29 11.05
N GLU A 19 -27.03 30.64 9.83
CA GLU A 19 -27.76 29.72 8.93
C GLU A 19 -26.93 28.48 8.58
N TRP A 20 -25.63 28.65 8.30
CA TRP A 20 -24.72 27.53 8.10
C TRP A 20 -24.62 26.66 9.35
N PHE A 21 -24.46 27.27 10.53
CA PHE A 21 -24.34 26.54 11.79
C PHE A 21 -25.60 25.73 12.11
N GLU A 22 -26.79 26.30 11.91
CA GLU A 22 -28.06 25.58 12.10
C GLU A 22 -28.18 24.37 11.18
N LYS A 23 -27.86 24.54 9.88
CA LYS A 23 -27.83 23.43 8.91
C LYS A 23 -26.77 22.40 9.28
N TYR A 24 -25.58 22.85 9.63
CA TYR A 24 -24.48 22.00 10.06
C TYR A 24 -24.90 21.16 11.24
N MET A 25 -25.49 21.74 12.28
CA MET A 25 -25.92 21.02 13.48
C MET A 25 -27.12 20.09 13.22
N ALA A 26 -28.06 20.46 12.35
CA ALA A 26 -29.24 19.67 12.01
C ALA A 26 -28.94 18.46 11.12
N GLU A 27 -27.91 18.54 10.27
CA GLU A 27 -27.52 17.43 9.38
C GLU A 27 -27.04 16.22 10.17
N ARG A 28 -27.43 15.02 9.72
CA ARG A 28 -27.08 13.78 10.40
C ARG A 28 -25.56 13.58 10.34
N ASP A 29 -24.98 13.25 11.48
CA ASP A 29 -23.58 12.91 11.69
C ASP A 29 -23.03 11.91 10.65
N ASN A 30 -23.76 10.82 10.41
CA ASN A 30 -23.34 9.77 9.49
C ASN A 30 -23.37 10.17 7.99
N SER A 31 -24.00 11.29 7.60
CA SER A 31 -24.05 11.78 6.21
C SER A 31 -23.00 12.83 5.88
N ILE A 32 -22.29 13.39 6.87
CA ILE A 32 -21.29 14.43 6.64
C ILE A 32 -19.92 13.80 6.31
N SER A 33 -19.59 13.74 5.02
CA SER A 33 -18.25 13.39 4.52
C SER A 33 -17.42 14.64 4.22
N LYS A 34 -16.13 14.44 3.89
CA LYS A 34 -15.22 15.52 3.43
C LYS A 34 -15.79 16.27 2.22
N ASP A 35 -16.51 15.58 1.35
CA ASP A 35 -17.10 16.14 0.11
C ASP A 35 -18.49 16.74 0.31
N SER A 36 -19.03 16.76 1.54
CA SER A 36 -20.34 17.35 1.83
C SER A 36 -20.32 18.85 1.54
N PRO A 37 -21.39 19.43 0.93
CA PRO A 37 -21.48 20.87 0.70
C PRO A 37 -21.28 21.72 1.96
N LEU A 38 -21.69 21.19 3.12
CA LEU A 38 -21.52 21.86 4.42
C LEU A 38 -20.06 21.95 4.88
N VAL A 39 -19.21 21.02 4.43
CA VAL A 39 -17.77 21.00 4.70
C VAL A 39 -17.03 21.79 3.63
N GLN A 40 -17.36 21.59 2.36
CA GLN A 40 -16.72 22.30 1.23
C GLN A 40 -16.88 23.83 1.34
N VAL A 41 -18.02 24.33 1.82
CA VAL A 41 -18.20 25.77 2.03
C VAL A 41 -17.27 26.34 3.12
N VAL A 42 -16.73 25.49 4.00
CA VAL A 42 -15.74 25.89 5.01
C VAL A 42 -14.34 25.89 4.43
N ASP A 43 -14.03 25.06 3.43
CA ASP A 43 -12.69 25.00 2.84
C ASP A 43 -12.27 26.34 2.20
N ALA A 44 -13.24 27.12 1.69
CA ALA A 44 -13.03 28.47 1.16
C ALA A 44 -12.70 29.53 2.23
N ASP A 45 -12.89 29.23 3.53
CA ASP A 45 -12.55 30.18 4.59
C ASP A 45 -11.03 30.33 4.73
N GLU A 46 -10.59 31.56 5.02
CA GLU A 46 -9.23 31.82 5.47
C GLU A 46 -9.13 31.54 6.98
N LEU A 47 -8.15 30.73 7.36
CA LEU A 47 -7.86 30.44 8.77
C LEU A 47 -6.83 31.44 9.31
N ASP A 48 -7.24 32.24 10.30
CA ASP A 48 -6.32 33.17 10.98
C ASP A 48 -5.32 32.39 11.84
N ALA A 49 -4.08 32.28 11.35
CA ALA A 49 -3.00 31.59 12.04
C ALA A 49 -2.67 32.21 13.40
N SER A 50 -2.84 33.52 13.56
CA SER A 50 -2.59 34.21 14.83
C SER A 50 -3.66 33.88 15.88
N PHE A 51 -4.91 33.75 15.46
CA PHE A 51 -6.00 33.25 16.29
C PHE A 51 -5.74 31.82 16.74
N VAL A 52 -5.39 30.93 15.82
CA VAL A 52 -5.07 29.52 16.12
C VAL A 52 -3.93 29.42 17.14
N GLU A 53 -2.83 30.12 16.90
CA GLU A 53 -1.67 30.10 17.79
C GLU A 53 -2.01 30.68 19.17
N LYS A 54 -2.80 31.76 19.24
CA LYS A 54 -3.28 32.32 20.50
C LYS A 54 -4.10 31.29 21.29
N GLN A 55 -5.03 30.59 20.66
CA GLN A 55 -5.84 29.56 21.33
C GLN A 55 -4.97 28.40 21.84
N ILE A 56 -3.99 27.94 21.06
CA ILE A 56 -3.04 26.91 21.49
C ILE A 56 -2.24 27.37 22.72
N GLN A 57 -1.74 28.60 22.72
CA GLN A 57 -0.98 29.15 23.85
C GLN A 57 -1.84 29.33 25.10
N GLU A 58 -3.10 29.73 24.94
CA GLU A 58 -4.06 29.81 26.05
C GLU A 58 -4.32 28.42 26.64
N SER A 59 -4.60 27.42 25.82
CA SER A 59 -4.76 26.02 26.28
C SER A 59 -3.50 25.45 26.92
N ALA A 60 -2.31 25.81 26.43
CA ALA A 60 -1.04 25.27 26.94
C ALA A 60 -0.74 25.69 28.38
N LYS A 61 -1.24 26.84 28.85
CA LYS A 61 -1.03 27.33 30.22
C LYS A 61 -1.58 26.39 31.29
N GLU A 62 -2.60 25.61 30.94
CA GLU A 62 -3.34 24.74 31.86
C GLU A 62 -2.91 23.27 31.74
N ILE A 63 -2.03 22.95 30.77
CA ILE A 63 -1.63 21.58 30.48
C ILE A 63 -0.34 21.23 31.22
N LEU A 64 -0.47 20.39 32.22
CA LEU A 64 0.65 19.67 32.83
C LEU A 64 0.75 18.25 32.26
N VAL A 65 1.94 17.87 31.80
CA VAL A 65 2.25 16.51 31.32
C VAL A 65 3.08 15.79 32.36
N THR A 66 2.61 14.61 32.79
CA THR A 66 3.31 13.74 33.74
C THR A 66 3.43 12.35 33.11
N LYS A 67 4.64 11.76 33.10
CA LYS A 67 4.92 10.45 32.47
C LYS A 67 4.42 10.34 31.02
N GLY A 68 4.55 11.45 30.27
CA GLY A 68 4.18 11.52 28.86
C GLY A 68 2.68 11.64 28.57
N PHE A 69 1.81 11.88 29.56
CA PHE A 69 0.38 12.13 29.36
C PHE A 69 -0.09 13.40 30.09
N CYS A 70 -0.96 14.17 29.44
CA CYS A 70 -1.63 15.30 30.12
C CYS A 70 -2.76 14.79 31.03
N GLU A 71 -3.19 15.63 31.97
CA GLU A 71 -4.24 15.28 32.94
C GLU A 71 -5.53 14.78 32.27
N LYS A 72 -5.95 15.41 31.17
CA LYS A 72 -7.17 15.03 30.43
C LYS A 72 -7.06 13.64 29.79
N CYS A 73 -5.91 13.33 29.19
CA CYS A 73 -5.64 11.99 28.65
C CYS A 73 -5.51 10.94 29.76
N GLN A 74 -4.85 11.27 30.88
CA GLN A 74 -4.74 10.36 32.02
C GLN A 74 -6.11 10.04 32.61
N LYS A 75 -6.97 11.06 32.82
CA LYS A 75 -8.36 10.87 33.27
C LYS A 75 -9.17 9.98 32.33
N LEU A 76 -9.00 10.15 31.02
CA LEU A 76 -9.63 9.28 30.02
C LEU A 76 -9.18 7.83 30.20
N PHE A 77 -7.87 7.59 30.37
CA PHE A 77 -7.36 6.23 30.56
C PHE A 77 -7.79 5.62 31.89
N ASP A 78 -7.86 6.41 32.96
CA ASP A 78 -8.31 5.95 34.28
C ASP A 78 -9.82 5.64 34.31
N ASN A 79 -10.59 6.16 33.35
CA ASN A 79 -12.04 5.99 33.25
C ASN A 79 -12.43 5.56 31.83
N TRP A 80 -11.76 4.55 31.30
CA TRP A 80 -11.96 4.10 29.93
C TRP A 80 -13.38 3.51 29.75
N PRO A 81 -14.11 3.87 28.69
CA PRO A 81 -15.50 3.42 28.53
C PRO A 81 -15.64 1.90 28.47
N THR A 82 -16.61 1.39 29.24
CA THR A 82 -17.01 -0.01 29.24
C THR A 82 -17.88 -0.30 28.02
N ILE A 83 -17.47 -1.28 27.22
CA ILE A 83 -18.20 -1.71 26.02
C ILE A 83 -18.51 -3.21 26.13
N GLY A 84 -19.76 -3.61 25.87
CA GLY A 84 -20.16 -5.00 25.65
C GLY A 84 -20.06 -5.91 26.87
N GLY A 85 -20.64 -5.52 28.02
CA GLY A 85 -20.72 -6.36 29.21
C GLY A 85 -19.36 -6.79 29.80
N SER A 86 -18.30 -6.01 29.59
CA SER A 86 -16.91 -6.35 29.95
C SER A 86 -16.71 -6.67 31.45
N ALA A 87 -17.63 -6.27 32.32
CA ALA A 87 -17.63 -6.61 33.75
C ALA A 87 -17.71 -8.13 34.02
N SER A 88 -18.32 -8.93 33.14
CA SER A 88 -18.53 -10.37 33.36
C SER A 88 -17.67 -11.32 32.51
N ARG A 89 -16.86 -10.80 31.58
CA ARG A 89 -16.14 -11.64 30.59
C ARG A 89 -14.66 -11.88 30.96
N ASN A 90 -14.20 -13.10 30.75
CA ASN A 90 -12.79 -13.49 30.89
C ASN A 90 -11.96 -12.96 29.72
N HIS A 91 -10.66 -12.73 29.98
CA HIS A 91 -9.66 -12.09 29.12
C HIS A 91 -9.65 -12.53 27.64
N ASP A 92 -10.01 -13.80 27.36
CA ASP A 92 -9.91 -14.43 26.03
C ASP A 92 -11.26 -14.85 25.44
N SER A 93 -12.38 -14.37 25.98
CA SER A 93 -13.72 -14.78 25.52
C SER A 93 -14.00 -14.22 24.12
N LEU A 94 -14.43 -15.08 23.19
CA LEU A 94 -14.92 -14.65 21.86
C LEU A 94 -16.10 -13.67 22.01
N PRO A 95 -16.33 -12.78 21.01
CA PRO A 95 -17.55 -11.99 20.94
C PRO A 95 -18.76 -12.92 21.02
N ASP A 96 -19.81 -12.50 21.72
CA ASP A 96 -21.07 -13.23 21.75
C ASP A 96 -21.64 -13.31 20.34
N GLN A 97 -22.11 -14.49 19.94
CA GLN A 97 -22.72 -14.73 18.63
C GLN A 97 -23.97 -13.85 18.42
N ASN A 98 -24.58 -13.35 19.50
CA ASN A 98 -25.76 -12.48 19.47
C ASN A 98 -25.52 -11.05 20.03
N GLY A 99 -24.27 -10.68 20.36
CA GLY A 99 -23.96 -9.41 21.02
C GLY A 99 -23.65 -8.29 20.04
N GLY A 100 -24.56 -7.33 19.89
CA GLY A 100 -24.36 -6.13 19.08
C GLY A 100 -23.10 -5.34 19.47
N TRP A 101 -22.45 -4.71 18.50
CA TRP A 101 -21.31 -3.84 18.75
C TRP A 101 -21.79 -2.54 19.42
N GLU A 102 -21.41 -2.31 20.67
CA GLU A 102 -21.77 -1.11 21.45
C GLU A 102 -20.75 0.03 21.22
N HIS A 103 -21.22 1.28 21.17
CA HIS A 103 -20.37 2.47 21.07
C HIS A 103 -20.55 3.38 22.28
N ALA A 104 -19.48 4.11 22.64
CA ALA A 104 -19.49 5.08 23.73
C ALA A 104 -18.66 6.32 23.36
N VAL A 105 -19.11 7.48 23.82
CA VAL A 105 -18.32 8.71 23.79
C VAL A 105 -17.42 8.72 25.02
N ALA A 106 -16.11 8.81 24.81
CA ALA A 106 -15.12 8.69 25.88
C ALA A 106 -14.78 10.05 26.51
N THR A 107 -14.44 11.02 25.67
CA THR A 107 -14.13 12.40 26.10
C THR A 107 -14.16 13.33 24.88
N THR A 108 -14.04 14.63 25.09
CA THR A 108 -14.02 15.63 24.00
C THR A 108 -12.74 16.47 24.05
N TYR A 109 -12.24 16.91 22.91
CA TYR A 109 -11.11 17.83 22.80
C TYR A 109 -11.36 18.89 21.74
N THR A 110 -10.79 20.07 21.88
CA THR A 110 -10.64 20.99 20.72
C THR A 110 -9.36 20.66 19.94
N THR A 111 -9.23 21.10 18.68
CA THR A 111 -7.96 20.93 17.96
C THR A 111 -6.82 21.71 18.61
N PHE A 112 -7.12 22.82 19.29
CA PHE A 112 -6.16 23.65 20.00
C PHE A 112 -5.63 22.95 21.25
N GLU A 113 -6.51 22.30 22.03
CA GLU A 113 -6.12 21.51 23.21
C GLU A 113 -5.25 20.32 22.81
N LEU A 114 -5.58 19.63 21.70
CA LEU A 114 -4.75 18.53 21.21
C LEU A 114 -3.35 19.00 20.82
N GLU A 115 -3.23 20.12 20.09
CA GLU A 115 -1.92 20.65 19.74
C GLU A 115 -1.15 21.18 20.95
N ALA A 116 -1.81 21.89 21.87
CA ALA A 116 -1.19 22.35 23.10
C ALA A 116 -0.66 21.16 23.93
N GLY A 117 -1.46 20.11 24.07
CA GLY A 117 -1.06 18.86 24.70
C GLY A 117 0.14 18.21 24.04
N ALA A 118 0.15 18.15 22.71
CA ALA A 118 1.25 17.59 21.93
C ALA A 118 2.55 18.40 22.11
N ARG A 119 2.47 19.74 22.06
CA ARG A 119 3.62 20.65 22.28
C ARG A 119 4.17 20.54 23.71
N SER A 120 3.32 20.26 24.70
CA SER A 120 3.74 19.99 26.08
C SER A 120 4.26 18.56 26.32
N GLY A 121 4.30 17.70 25.29
CA GLY A 121 4.86 16.34 25.36
C GLY A 121 3.84 15.23 25.67
N CYS A 122 2.53 15.48 25.58
CA CYS A 122 1.52 14.43 25.73
C CYS A 122 1.50 13.52 24.50
N ARG A 123 1.82 12.24 24.69
CA ARG A 123 1.91 11.24 23.61
C ARG A 123 0.56 10.92 22.98
N PHE A 124 -0.50 10.86 23.77
CA PHE A 124 -1.85 10.57 23.26
C PHE A 124 -2.45 11.75 22.50
N CYS A 125 -2.28 13.00 22.97
CA CYS A 125 -2.64 14.18 22.20
C CYS A 125 -1.88 14.24 20.87
N THR A 126 -0.57 13.92 20.89
CA THR A 126 0.26 13.84 19.68
C THR A 126 -0.29 12.81 18.69
N PHE A 127 -0.66 11.62 19.17
CA PHE A 127 -1.27 10.57 18.36
C PHE A 127 -2.63 10.97 17.76
N LEU A 128 -3.55 11.50 18.58
CA LEU A 128 -4.85 11.97 18.08
C LEU A 128 -4.71 13.09 17.05
N LEU A 129 -3.84 14.06 17.31
CA LEU A 129 -3.53 15.13 16.37
C LEU A 129 -2.95 14.58 15.06
N GLN A 130 -2.03 13.61 15.15
CA GLN A 130 -1.45 12.98 13.97
C GLN A 130 -2.50 12.22 13.16
N SER A 131 -3.43 11.51 13.80
CA SER A 131 -4.55 10.84 13.12
C SER A 131 -5.42 11.82 12.31
N VAL A 132 -5.67 13.03 12.83
CA VAL A 132 -6.40 14.07 12.08
C VAL A 132 -5.58 14.63 10.92
N LYS A 133 -4.28 14.86 11.12
CA LYS A 133 -3.36 15.32 10.06
C LYS A 133 -3.26 14.30 8.93
N ASP A 134 -3.19 13.02 9.29
CA ASP A 134 -3.07 11.89 8.37
C ASP A 134 -4.28 11.72 7.45
N CYS A 135 -5.43 12.26 7.85
CA CYS A 135 -6.66 12.30 7.04
C CYS A 135 -6.83 13.62 6.28
N GLU A 136 -5.88 14.55 6.40
CA GLU A 136 -5.94 15.91 5.84
C GLU A 136 -7.17 16.70 6.34
N LEU A 137 -7.56 16.52 7.60
CA LEU A 137 -8.76 17.14 8.18
C LEU A 137 -8.47 18.24 9.20
N LEU A 138 -7.21 18.43 9.59
CA LEU A 138 -6.87 19.34 10.69
C LEU A 138 -7.26 20.79 10.39
N GLU A 139 -6.99 21.25 9.17
CA GLU A 139 -7.34 22.61 8.76
C GLU A 139 -8.87 22.79 8.70
N THR A 140 -9.59 21.84 8.09
CA THR A 140 -11.05 21.84 8.04
C THR A 140 -11.66 21.87 9.45
N PHE A 141 -11.15 21.06 10.39
CA PHE A 141 -11.61 21.04 11.77
C PHE A 141 -11.40 22.40 12.44
N ARG A 142 -10.25 23.03 12.24
CA ARG A 142 -9.96 24.38 12.78
C ARG A 142 -10.85 25.45 12.22
N LYS A 143 -11.15 25.41 10.92
CA LYS A 143 -12.06 26.37 10.29
C LYS A 143 -13.49 26.23 10.84
N ILE A 144 -13.95 25.00 11.06
CA ILE A 144 -15.23 24.73 11.74
C ILE A 144 -15.21 25.27 13.19
N GLU A 145 -14.18 24.96 13.97
CA GLU A 145 -14.03 25.49 15.33
C GLU A 145 -14.01 27.02 15.34
N ALA A 146 -13.31 27.66 14.39
CA ALA A 146 -13.27 29.12 14.26
C ALA A 146 -14.64 29.72 13.92
N ARG A 147 -15.44 29.07 13.05
CA ARG A 147 -16.83 29.46 12.78
C ARG A 147 -17.70 29.40 14.04
N ILE A 148 -17.61 28.30 14.79
CA ILE A 148 -18.36 28.10 16.04
C ILE A 148 -17.92 29.11 17.10
N PHE A 149 -16.62 29.39 17.19
CA PHE A 149 -16.04 30.37 18.10
C PHE A 149 -16.59 31.78 17.83
N LYS A 150 -16.71 32.19 16.56
CA LYS A 150 -17.27 33.49 16.16
C LYS A 150 -18.75 33.65 16.56
N LEU A 151 -19.49 32.55 16.69
CA LEU A 151 -20.88 32.55 17.14
C LEU A 151 -21.03 32.56 18.67
N ASN A 152 -19.92 32.57 19.43
CA ASN A 152 -19.87 32.40 20.88
C ASN A 152 -20.49 31.07 21.38
N GLU A 153 -20.47 30.03 20.55
CA GLU A 153 -21.02 28.70 20.85
C GLU A 153 -19.90 27.72 21.29
N HIS A 154 -18.95 28.20 22.09
CA HIS A 154 -17.68 27.50 22.40
C HIS A 154 -17.87 26.10 22.98
N GLU A 155 -18.95 25.86 23.74
CA GLU A 155 -19.28 24.55 24.33
C GLU A 155 -19.53 23.47 23.26
N LYS A 156 -19.88 23.87 22.05
CA LYS A 156 -20.10 22.98 20.90
C LYS A 156 -18.87 22.85 20.00
N SER A 157 -17.78 23.56 20.31
CA SER A 157 -16.54 23.57 19.52
C SER A 157 -15.59 22.45 19.96
N ALA A 158 -16.05 21.20 20.00
CA ALA A 158 -15.21 20.08 20.43
C ALA A 158 -15.39 18.84 19.56
N LEU A 159 -14.26 18.16 19.30
CA LEU A 159 -14.15 16.85 18.70
C LEU A 159 -14.54 15.80 19.74
N SER A 160 -15.39 14.84 19.39
CA SER A 160 -15.67 13.70 20.26
C SER A 160 -14.71 12.54 19.96
N VAL A 161 -14.05 12.04 21.01
CA VAL A 161 -13.30 10.78 21.01
C VAL A 161 -14.28 9.66 21.32
N GLN A 162 -14.49 8.77 20.37
CA GLN A 162 -15.44 7.68 20.50
C GLN A 162 -14.77 6.32 20.39
N ASN A 163 -15.31 5.35 21.14
CA ASN A 163 -14.84 3.98 21.18
C ASN A 163 -15.99 3.02 20.79
N TRP A 164 -15.70 2.04 19.95
CA TRP A 164 -16.64 1.02 19.46
C TRP A 164 -15.92 -0.31 19.32
N GLY A 165 -16.54 -1.39 19.75
CA GLY A 165 -15.95 -2.71 19.55
C GLY A 165 -16.23 -3.67 20.67
N CYS A 166 -15.42 -4.70 20.76
CA CYS A 166 -15.52 -5.71 21.80
C CYS A 166 -14.14 -6.25 22.15
N ASN A 167 -14.01 -6.96 23.25
CA ASN A 167 -12.72 -7.51 23.64
C ASN A 167 -12.25 -8.56 22.60
N PRO A 168 -10.99 -8.54 22.13
CA PRO A 168 -9.88 -7.63 22.47
C PRO A 168 -9.64 -6.48 21.47
N HIS A 169 -10.53 -6.27 20.50
CA HIS A 169 -10.36 -5.33 19.39
C HIS A 169 -11.38 -4.18 19.45
N GLN A 170 -10.86 -2.96 19.60
CA GLN A 170 -11.63 -1.73 19.69
C GLN A 170 -11.23 -0.77 18.59
N LEU A 171 -12.19 0.04 18.13
CA LEU A 171 -12.04 1.10 17.16
C LEU A 171 -12.22 2.44 17.87
N LEU A 172 -11.26 3.33 17.68
CA LEU A 172 -11.25 4.69 18.23
C LEU A 172 -11.33 5.69 17.08
N TRP A 173 -12.24 6.66 17.11
CA TRP A 173 -12.33 7.69 16.06
C TRP A 173 -12.65 9.08 16.62
N LEU A 174 -12.38 10.08 15.78
CA LEU A 174 -12.63 11.51 16.06
C LEU A 174 -13.69 12.06 15.11
N ASN A 175 -14.68 12.76 15.64
CA ASN A 175 -15.71 13.40 14.82
C ASN A 175 -15.41 14.87 14.57
N LEU A 176 -16.11 15.46 13.58
CA LEU A 176 -16.08 16.89 13.35
C LEU A 176 -16.50 17.66 14.62
N PRO A 177 -16.04 18.92 14.79
CA PRO A 177 -16.42 19.73 15.95
C PRO A 177 -17.94 19.83 16.13
N GLY A 178 -18.42 19.53 17.33
CA GLY A 178 -19.85 19.57 17.67
C GLY A 178 -20.66 18.37 17.19
N LYS A 179 -20.02 17.35 16.59
CA LYS A 179 -20.68 16.16 16.06
C LYS A 179 -20.31 14.89 16.84
N VAL A 180 -21.25 13.94 16.83
CA VAL A 180 -21.12 12.62 17.44
C VAL A 180 -21.69 11.60 16.44
N CYS A 181 -20.80 10.87 15.74
CA CYS A 181 -21.23 9.82 14.83
C CYS A 181 -21.61 8.54 15.57
N THR A 182 -22.71 7.90 15.18
CA THR A 182 -23.13 6.58 15.73
C THR A 182 -22.51 5.40 14.97
N SER A 183 -21.91 5.65 13.80
CA SER A 183 -21.26 4.63 12.98
C SER A 183 -19.87 5.09 12.55
N CYS A 184 -18.84 4.30 12.88
CA CYS A 184 -17.48 4.55 12.40
C CYS A 184 -17.26 4.13 10.93
N ASN A 185 -18.30 3.63 10.26
CA ASN A 185 -18.26 3.15 8.89
C ASN A 185 -18.93 4.12 7.89
N ALA A 186 -19.29 5.32 8.35
CA ALA A 186 -19.96 6.35 7.57
C ALA A 186 -19.36 7.74 7.89
N GLY A 187 -19.69 8.72 7.04
CA GLY A 187 -19.25 10.11 7.19
C GLY A 187 -17.75 10.29 7.42
N ILE A 188 -17.40 11.28 8.24
CA ILE A 188 -16.01 11.59 8.60
C ILE A 188 -15.35 10.49 9.46
N ALA A 189 -16.15 9.78 10.26
CA ALA A 189 -15.68 8.77 11.20
C ALA A 189 -14.99 7.59 10.49
N LEU A 190 -15.37 7.32 9.25
CA LEU A 190 -14.71 6.32 8.40
C LEU A 190 -13.23 6.66 8.14
N GLN A 191 -12.90 7.95 8.05
CA GLN A 191 -11.55 8.42 7.75
C GLN A 191 -10.68 8.48 9.02
N THR A 192 -11.25 8.95 10.13
CA THR A 192 -10.52 9.21 11.39
C THR A 192 -10.44 8.01 12.33
N LYS A 193 -10.91 6.83 11.90
CA LYS A 193 -10.86 5.62 12.72
C LYS A 193 -9.44 5.08 12.85
N THR A 194 -9.14 4.57 14.04
CA THR A 194 -7.89 3.96 14.43
C THR A 194 -8.19 2.68 15.20
N ASP A 195 -7.24 1.75 15.17
CA ASP A 195 -7.38 0.46 15.83
C ASP A 195 -6.74 0.50 17.20
N SER A 196 -7.32 -0.27 18.11
CA SER A 196 -6.68 -0.57 19.38
C SER A 196 -6.85 -2.03 19.77
N ALA A 197 -5.86 -2.55 20.47
CA ALA A 197 -5.86 -3.93 20.92
C ALA A 197 -5.29 -4.05 22.33
N TYR A 198 -5.86 -4.95 23.10
CA TYR A 198 -5.39 -5.20 24.46
C TYR A 198 -4.13 -6.03 24.49
N LEU A 199 -3.39 -5.82 25.57
CA LEU A 199 -2.24 -6.60 25.99
C LEU A 199 -2.44 -7.07 27.44
N PRO A 200 -1.69 -8.09 27.87
CA PRO A 200 -1.66 -8.50 29.28
C PRO A 200 -1.35 -7.30 30.19
N ALA A 201 -1.93 -7.29 31.40
CA ALA A 201 -1.71 -6.20 32.37
C ALA A 201 -0.22 -6.03 32.77
N SER A 202 0.59 -7.06 32.59
CA SER A 202 2.04 -7.06 32.82
C SER A 202 2.86 -6.43 31.69
N ALA A 203 2.25 -6.04 30.58
CA ALA A 203 2.96 -5.39 29.48
C ALA A 203 3.54 -4.04 29.91
N ASP A 204 4.73 -3.72 29.40
CA ASP A 204 5.38 -2.43 29.63
C ASP A 204 4.66 -1.34 28.83
N CYS A 205 4.40 -0.17 29.45
CA CYS A 205 3.78 1.00 28.83
C CYS A 205 4.81 1.98 28.24
N TYR A 206 6.11 1.68 28.34
CA TYR A 206 7.21 2.49 27.83
C TYR A 206 7.12 3.93 28.36
N ASP A 207 7.02 4.10 29.67
CA ASP A 207 6.88 5.43 30.31
C ASP A 207 8.04 6.37 29.90
N GLU A 208 9.22 5.80 29.63
CA GLU A 208 10.34 6.45 28.95
C GLU A 208 10.64 5.70 27.63
N PRO A 209 10.39 6.31 26.46
CA PRO A 209 10.66 5.66 25.18
C PRO A 209 12.18 5.49 24.98
N LEU A 210 12.58 4.29 24.55
CA LEU A 210 13.97 3.98 24.24
C LEU A 210 14.48 4.80 23.05
N ASP A 211 15.79 5.03 23.02
CA ASP A 211 16.45 5.54 21.82
C ASP A 211 16.19 4.61 20.62
N VAL A 212 16.02 5.21 19.44
CA VAL A 212 15.62 4.47 18.24
C VAL A 212 16.70 3.46 17.81
N LEU A 213 17.98 3.75 18.03
CA LEU A 213 19.09 2.84 17.71
C LEU A 213 19.23 1.73 18.75
N GLU A 214 18.86 1.99 20.00
CA GLU A 214 18.73 0.92 21.01
C GLU A 214 17.62 -0.05 20.66
N ASN A 215 16.46 0.45 20.23
CA ASN A 215 15.37 -0.38 19.70
C ASN A 215 15.83 -1.21 18.49
N ALA A 216 16.52 -0.58 17.53
CA ALA A 216 17.07 -1.27 16.36
C ALA A 216 18.03 -2.40 16.74
N ALA A 217 18.95 -2.17 17.68
CA ALA A 217 19.88 -3.18 18.17
C ALA A 217 19.16 -4.33 18.90
N LYS A 218 18.13 -4.03 19.70
CA LYS A 218 17.29 -5.05 20.37
C LYS A 218 16.54 -5.91 19.35
N TRP A 219 15.89 -5.31 18.36
CA TRP A 219 15.21 -6.04 17.29
C TRP A 219 16.15 -6.92 16.49
N PHE A 220 17.32 -6.39 16.10
CA PHE A 220 18.33 -7.14 15.36
C PHE A 220 18.84 -8.33 16.17
N THR A 221 19.16 -8.13 17.45
CA THR A 221 19.65 -9.19 18.34
C THR A 221 18.59 -10.28 18.51
N ASN A 222 17.36 -9.91 18.87
CA ASN A 222 16.25 -10.84 19.06
C ASN A 222 15.99 -11.65 17.78
N CYS A 223 15.91 -10.97 16.62
CA CYS A 223 15.67 -11.63 15.35
C CYS A 223 16.84 -12.54 14.92
N SER A 224 18.09 -12.18 15.23
CA SER A 224 19.26 -13.01 14.90
C SER A 224 19.35 -14.27 15.76
N GLN A 225 18.93 -14.20 17.02
CA GLN A 225 19.01 -15.31 17.97
C GLN A 225 17.78 -16.22 17.91
N ASN A 226 16.58 -15.65 17.80
CA ASN A 226 15.33 -16.36 18.07
C ASN A 226 14.48 -16.64 16.83
N HIS A 227 14.75 -16.00 15.67
CA HIS A 227 13.97 -16.22 14.46
C HIS A 227 14.67 -17.15 13.48
N GLU A 228 14.37 -18.45 13.54
CA GLU A 228 14.93 -19.46 12.62
C GLU A 228 14.78 -19.08 11.14
N ARG A 229 13.61 -18.52 10.76
CA ARG A 229 13.35 -18.09 9.36
C ARG A 229 14.25 -16.96 8.88
N CYS A 230 14.83 -16.20 9.80
CA CYS A 230 15.66 -15.04 9.52
C CYS A 230 17.16 -15.38 9.57
N LYS A 231 17.54 -16.62 9.91
CA LYS A 231 18.93 -17.06 9.80
C LYS A 231 19.26 -17.16 8.32
N SER A 232 20.27 -16.42 7.87
CA SER A 232 20.80 -16.54 6.52
C SER A 232 21.48 -17.88 6.37
N SER A 233 21.24 -18.58 5.26
CA SER A 233 22.21 -19.55 4.76
C SER A 233 23.39 -18.72 4.27
N ASN A 234 24.49 -18.64 5.02
CA ASN A 234 25.69 -17.87 4.67
C ASN A 234 26.43 -18.39 3.40
N ASP A 235 25.71 -19.07 2.51
CA ASP A 235 26.19 -19.72 1.29
C ASP A 235 26.07 -18.78 0.06
N GLY A 236 25.73 -17.52 0.30
CA GLY A 236 25.55 -16.51 -0.75
C GLY A 236 26.87 -15.98 -1.32
N VAL A 237 26.86 -15.64 -2.61
CA VAL A 237 27.97 -14.94 -3.26
C VAL A 237 28.10 -13.54 -2.64
N LEU A 238 29.29 -13.22 -2.14
CA LEU A 238 29.59 -11.89 -1.58
C LEU A 238 29.69 -10.84 -2.69
N PRO A 239 29.34 -9.56 -2.41
CA PRO A 239 29.72 -8.46 -3.30
C PRO A 239 31.24 -8.41 -3.44
N THR A 240 31.76 -7.85 -4.52
CA THR A 240 33.23 -7.76 -4.71
C THR A 240 33.89 -6.85 -3.70
N ARG A 241 33.16 -5.82 -3.29
CA ARG A 241 33.66 -4.75 -2.44
C ARG A 241 32.68 -4.46 -1.32
N LEU A 242 33.23 -4.14 -0.16
CA LEU A 242 32.51 -3.65 1.01
C LEU A 242 33.23 -2.42 1.56
N ILE A 243 32.51 -1.59 2.30
CA ILE A 243 33.08 -0.51 3.10
C ILE A 243 33.33 -1.08 4.50
N SER A 244 34.59 -1.10 4.94
CA SER A 244 34.93 -1.38 6.34
C SER A 244 34.81 -0.08 7.15
N ILE A 245 34.06 -0.12 8.26
CA ILE A 245 33.83 1.02 9.16
C ILE A 245 34.35 0.81 10.59
N ALA A 246 35.04 -0.31 10.84
CA ALA A 246 35.65 -0.67 12.12
C ALA A 246 36.72 0.34 12.59
N LYS A 247 37.39 0.98 11.63
CA LYS A 247 38.36 2.06 11.83
C LYS A 247 37.97 3.23 10.92
N GLU A 248 38.96 3.98 10.43
CA GLU A 248 38.76 4.92 9.33
C GLU A 248 38.06 4.22 8.16
N PRO A 249 36.89 4.71 7.71
CA PRO A 249 36.12 4.07 6.66
C PRO A 249 36.93 3.92 5.37
N ARG A 250 36.95 2.72 4.79
CA ARG A 250 37.64 2.44 3.53
C ARG A 250 37.00 1.29 2.77
N LEU A 251 37.25 1.23 1.47
CA LEU A 251 36.83 0.12 0.62
C LEU A 251 37.77 -1.09 0.82
N VAL A 252 37.22 -2.30 0.85
CA VAL A 252 37.96 -3.56 0.93
C VAL A 252 37.43 -4.56 -0.08
N LEU A 253 38.30 -5.40 -0.61
CA LEU A 253 37.91 -6.53 -1.47
C LEU A 253 37.49 -7.70 -0.61
N THR A 254 36.32 -8.28 -0.89
CA THR A 254 35.81 -9.42 -0.11
C THR A 254 36.64 -10.68 -0.27
N SER A 255 37.30 -10.84 -1.42
CA SER A 255 38.25 -11.93 -1.70
C SER A 255 39.50 -11.89 -0.82
N GLU A 256 39.84 -10.74 -0.23
CA GLU A 256 41.00 -10.56 0.64
C GLU A 256 40.67 -10.77 2.13
N LEU A 257 39.39 -10.99 2.46
CA LEU A 257 38.94 -11.16 3.85
C LEU A 257 39.14 -12.60 4.32
N VAL A 258 39.74 -12.76 5.50
CA VAL A 258 40.03 -14.08 6.11
C VAL A 258 38.75 -14.80 6.58
N LYS A 259 37.73 -14.03 6.98
CA LYS A 259 36.44 -14.53 7.45
C LYS A 259 35.34 -13.94 6.62
N THR A 260 34.28 -14.71 6.40
CA THR A 260 33.05 -14.21 5.76
C THR A 260 32.51 -13.02 6.56
N PRO A 261 32.41 -11.82 5.95
CA PRO A 261 31.98 -10.62 6.66
C PRO A 261 30.48 -10.68 6.95
N ILE A 262 30.09 -10.18 8.12
CA ILE A 262 28.70 -9.81 8.41
C ILE A 262 28.57 -8.33 8.08
N TYR A 263 27.65 -7.98 7.18
CA TYR A 263 27.53 -6.63 6.65
C TYR A 263 26.07 -6.17 6.55
N ALA A 264 25.88 -4.86 6.63
CA ALA A 264 24.64 -4.20 6.31
C ALA A 264 24.63 -3.72 4.84
N THR A 265 23.45 -3.44 4.31
CA THR A 265 23.24 -2.79 3.01
C THR A 265 22.48 -1.49 3.18
N LEU A 266 22.76 -0.45 2.39
CA LEU A 266 22.00 0.81 2.39
C LEU A 266 21.11 0.91 1.14
N SER A 267 19.80 0.93 1.36
CA SER A 267 18.79 1.26 0.35
C SER A 267 18.45 2.75 0.43
N HIS A 268 18.68 3.50 -0.65
CA HIS A 268 18.52 4.96 -0.64
C HIS A 268 18.24 5.56 -2.03
N SER A 269 17.76 6.80 -2.04
CA SER A 269 17.62 7.61 -3.25
C SER A 269 18.88 8.43 -3.49
N TRP A 270 19.44 8.33 -4.71
CA TRP A 270 20.57 9.16 -5.10
C TRP A 270 20.15 10.64 -5.26
N GLY A 271 18.91 10.90 -5.66
CA GLY A 271 18.43 12.24 -5.97
C GLY A 271 18.96 12.78 -7.30
N SER A 272 18.81 14.09 -7.52
CA SER A 272 19.28 14.80 -8.72
C SER A 272 20.66 15.45 -8.53
N HIS A 273 21.26 15.33 -7.35
CA HIS A 273 22.54 15.96 -7.02
C HIS A 273 23.71 15.00 -7.29
N GLU A 274 24.91 15.56 -7.43
CA GLU A 274 26.12 14.76 -7.61
C GLU A 274 26.46 14.05 -6.28
N VAL A 275 26.15 12.75 -6.23
CA VAL A 275 26.53 11.86 -5.13
C VAL A 275 27.96 11.38 -5.37
N ILE A 276 28.75 11.26 -4.30
CA ILE A 276 30.06 10.63 -4.35
C ILE A 276 29.95 9.21 -4.90
N LYS A 277 30.76 8.91 -5.92
CA LYS A 277 30.74 7.65 -6.63
C LYS A 277 32.12 7.04 -6.70
N LEU A 278 32.19 5.72 -6.69
CA LEU A 278 33.40 4.99 -6.98
C LEU A 278 33.63 5.00 -8.50
N THR A 279 34.75 5.57 -8.92
CA THR A 279 35.25 5.48 -10.30
C THR A 279 36.59 4.75 -10.33
N SER A 280 37.03 4.36 -11.52
CA SER A 280 38.32 3.72 -11.73
C SER A 280 39.50 4.58 -11.23
N LYS A 281 39.34 5.91 -11.21
CA LYS A 281 40.35 6.85 -10.68
C LYS A 281 40.40 6.88 -9.15
N ASP A 282 39.25 6.68 -8.51
CA ASP A 282 39.10 6.77 -7.05
C ASP A 282 39.37 5.44 -6.34
N LEU A 283 39.33 4.32 -7.04
CA LEU A 283 39.46 2.99 -6.44
C LEU A 283 40.65 2.85 -5.49
N LYS A 284 41.86 3.23 -5.95
CA LYS A 284 43.08 3.11 -5.12
C LYS A 284 43.07 4.03 -3.90
N SER A 285 42.45 5.22 -3.99
CA SER A 285 42.38 6.15 -2.86
C SER A 285 41.32 5.70 -1.86
N PHE A 286 40.15 5.27 -2.32
CA PHE A 286 39.04 4.79 -1.49
C PHE A 286 39.38 3.48 -0.76
N MET A 287 40.24 2.64 -1.34
CA MET A 287 40.80 1.47 -0.65
C MET A 287 41.76 1.83 0.49
N LYS A 288 42.32 3.04 0.52
CA LYS A 288 43.12 3.52 1.65
C LYS A 288 42.24 4.19 2.70
N ALA A 289 41.44 5.16 2.29
CA ALA A 289 40.49 5.88 3.13
C ALA A 289 39.41 6.57 2.28
N LEU A 290 38.17 6.55 2.75
CA LEU A 290 37.08 7.32 2.16
C LEU A 290 37.15 8.79 2.62
N PRO A 291 36.77 9.74 1.75
CA PRO A 291 36.70 11.16 2.12
C PRO A 291 35.45 11.45 2.96
N VAL A 292 35.49 11.11 4.26
CA VAL A 292 34.35 11.16 5.19
C VAL A 292 33.65 12.53 5.21
N ASP A 293 34.41 13.62 5.14
CA ASP A 293 33.86 14.98 5.17
C ASP A 293 32.95 15.27 3.97
N LYS A 294 33.25 14.67 2.80
CA LYS A 294 32.46 14.80 1.56
C LYS A 294 31.29 13.83 1.49
N LEU A 295 31.17 12.89 2.44
CA LEU A 295 30.06 11.94 2.44
C LEU A 295 28.76 12.68 2.78
N PRO A 296 27.66 12.35 2.08
CA PRO A 296 26.37 12.94 2.34
C PRO A 296 25.79 12.39 3.66
N THR A 297 24.86 13.13 4.26
CA THR A 297 24.31 12.86 5.60
C THR A 297 23.73 11.45 5.73
N THR A 298 23.05 10.93 4.71
CA THR A 298 22.48 9.57 4.71
C THR A 298 23.57 8.51 4.86
N PHE A 299 24.76 8.71 4.28
CA PHE A 299 25.86 7.73 4.37
C PHE A 299 26.50 7.78 5.76
N LYS A 300 26.64 8.98 6.32
CA LYS A 300 27.14 9.18 7.70
C LYS A 300 26.21 8.50 8.72
N HIS A 301 24.89 8.69 8.61
CA HIS A 301 23.93 7.98 9.45
C HIS A 301 23.95 6.46 9.21
N ALA A 302 24.10 5.99 7.97
CA ALA A 302 24.23 4.56 7.70
C ALA A 302 25.47 3.95 8.38
N PHE A 303 26.59 4.67 8.45
CA PHE A 303 27.79 4.23 9.17
C PHE A 303 27.51 4.15 10.68
N GLU A 304 26.85 5.16 11.25
CA GLU A 304 26.48 5.19 12.66
C GLU A 304 25.54 4.03 13.03
N ILE A 305 24.47 3.84 12.27
CA ILE A 305 23.49 2.75 12.47
C ILE A 305 24.20 1.39 12.39
N THR A 306 25.03 1.17 11.37
CA THR A 306 25.76 -0.09 11.19
C THR A 306 26.66 -0.39 12.38
N ARG A 307 27.38 0.61 12.91
CA ARG A 307 28.19 0.45 14.13
C ARG A 307 27.33 0.15 15.35
N LYS A 308 26.18 0.82 15.52
CA LYS A 308 25.27 0.54 16.65
C LYS A 308 24.65 -0.84 16.62
N LEU A 309 24.47 -1.41 15.44
CA LEU A 309 24.04 -2.80 15.26
C LEU A 309 25.18 -3.81 15.46
N GLY A 310 26.40 -3.37 15.77
CA GLY A 310 27.56 -4.22 16.05
C GLY A 310 28.21 -4.81 14.80
N MET A 311 28.09 -4.14 13.64
CA MET A 311 28.70 -4.57 12.38
C MET A 311 29.81 -3.63 11.92
N ASP A 312 30.80 -4.21 11.25
CA ASP A 312 31.99 -3.53 10.77
C ASP A 312 31.99 -3.27 9.26
N TYR A 313 31.00 -3.79 8.54
CA TYR A 313 30.94 -3.73 7.08
C TYR A 313 29.59 -3.22 6.60
N LEU A 314 29.62 -2.37 5.59
CA LEU A 314 28.45 -1.80 4.93
C LEU A 314 28.65 -1.86 3.41
N TRP A 315 27.58 -2.11 2.68
CA TRP A 315 27.52 -2.01 1.23
C TRP A 315 26.63 -0.84 0.81
N ILE A 316 27.15 0.01 -0.08
CA ILE A 316 26.45 1.12 -0.72
C ILE A 316 26.79 1.07 -2.21
N ASP A 317 25.77 0.95 -3.06
CA ASP A 317 25.89 0.81 -4.53
C ASP A 317 26.86 1.81 -5.17
N SER A 318 26.69 3.09 -4.89
CA SER A 318 27.49 4.19 -5.43
C SER A 318 28.96 4.12 -5.02
N LEU A 319 29.29 3.47 -3.90
CA LEU A 319 30.65 3.36 -3.38
C LEU A 319 31.28 1.98 -3.56
N CYS A 320 30.50 0.95 -3.86
CA CYS A 320 30.96 -0.44 -3.98
C CYS A 320 30.96 -0.96 -5.42
N ILE A 321 30.34 -0.25 -6.36
CA ILE A 321 30.30 -0.56 -7.79
C ILE A 321 31.08 0.53 -8.56
N LEU A 322 31.92 0.13 -9.52
CA LEU A 322 32.60 1.07 -10.42
C LEU A 322 31.59 1.69 -11.39
N GLN A 323 31.25 2.96 -11.17
CA GLN A 323 30.20 3.66 -11.91
C GLN A 323 30.60 4.06 -13.33
N ASP A 324 31.90 3.98 -13.65
CA ASP A 324 32.46 4.26 -14.97
C ASP A 324 32.85 2.98 -15.74
N SER A 325 32.45 1.79 -15.27
CA SER A 325 32.74 0.50 -15.89
C SER A 325 31.46 -0.30 -16.14
N GLU A 326 31.07 -0.41 -17.41
CA GLU A 326 29.91 -1.20 -17.83
C GLU A 326 30.05 -2.68 -17.43
N ASP A 327 31.23 -3.27 -17.60
CA ASP A 327 31.50 -4.66 -17.23
C ASP A 327 31.34 -4.89 -15.71
N ASP A 328 31.84 -3.97 -14.89
CA ASP A 328 31.70 -4.04 -13.44
C ASP A 328 30.24 -3.84 -13.02
N TRP A 329 29.55 -2.89 -13.64
CA TRP A 329 28.13 -2.63 -13.39
C TRP A 329 27.27 -3.85 -13.74
N GLN A 330 27.48 -4.49 -14.90
CA GLN A 330 26.74 -5.70 -15.29
C GLN A 330 26.98 -6.86 -14.31
N ARG A 331 28.22 -7.00 -13.85
CA ARG A 331 28.60 -8.03 -12.89
C ARG A 331 27.97 -7.78 -11.52
N GLU A 332 28.06 -6.57 -10.98
CA GLU A 332 27.48 -6.24 -9.67
C GLU A 332 25.95 -6.17 -9.69
N SER A 333 25.34 -5.66 -10.77
CA SER A 333 23.88 -5.61 -10.92
C SER A 333 23.27 -7.02 -10.93
N SER A 334 23.94 -7.98 -11.59
CA SER A 334 23.54 -9.40 -11.56
C SER A 334 23.64 -10.02 -10.15
N LEU A 335 24.49 -9.46 -9.28
CA LEU A 335 24.68 -9.90 -7.90
C LEU A 335 23.74 -9.22 -6.91
N MET A 336 22.96 -8.21 -7.29
CA MET A 336 22.08 -7.45 -6.37
C MET A 336 21.22 -8.36 -5.50
N SER A 337 20.72 -9.45 -6.09
CA SER A 337 19.93 -10.41 -5.34
C SER A 337 20.69 -11.10 -4.21
N SER A 338 21.96 -11.42 -4.44
CA SER A 338 22.86 -12.06 -3.48
C SER A 338 23.44 -11.05 -2.48
N VAL A 339 23.67 -9.79 -2.90
CA VAL A 339 24.12 -8.71 -2.02
C VAL A 339 23.07 -8.37 -0.98
N TYR A 340 21.85 -8.03 -1.41
CA TYR A 340 20.77 -7.74 -0.47
C TYR A 340 20.28 -9.00 0.25
N GLY A 341 20.16 -10.14 -0.45
CA GLY A 341 19.73 -11.39 0.16
C GLY A 341 20.73 -11.99 1.15
N GLY A 342 22.02 -11.70 0.99
CA GLY A 342 23.12 -12.15 1.83
C GLY A 342 23.55 -11.17 2.92
N SER A 343 22.98 -9.96 2.96
CA SER A 343 23.25 -9.01 4.04
C SER A 343 22.58 -9.44 5.35
N ALA A 344 23.14 -9.01 6.47
CA ALA A 344 22.54 -9.26 7.78
C ALA A 344 21.24 -8.45 7.98
N ILE A 345 21.20 -7.26 7.38
CA ILE A 345 20.11 -6.29 7.41
C ILE A 345 20.28 -5.23 6.31
N THR A 346 19.16 -4.79 5.73
CA THR A 346 19.10 -3.55 4.94
C THR A 346 18.65 -2.38 5.81
N ILE A 347 19.40 -1.27 5.75
CA ILE A 347 19.01 0.04 6.27
C ILE A 347 18.35 0.79 5.12
N ALA A 348 17.09 1.17 5.27
CA ALA A 348 16.33 1.90 4.25
C ALA A 348 16.12 3.36 4.69
N ALA A 349 16.64 4.30 3.91
CA ALA A 349 16.38 5.74 4.08
C ALA A 349 15.05 6.10 3.39
N SER A 350 13.94 5.64 3.97
CA SER A 350 12.63 5.54 3.31
C SER A 350 12.08 6.86 2.80
N SER A 351 12.10 7.91 3.63
CA SER A 351 11.50 9.21 3.29
C SER A 351 12.52 10.21 2.72
N ALA A 352 13.80 9.85 2.67
CA ALA A 352 14.86 10.71 2.14
C ALA A 352 14.74 10.82 0.61
N ARG A 353 14.57 12.05 0.10
CA ARG A 353 14.46 12.30 -1.34
C ARG A 353 15.78 12.12 -2.08
N ASP A 354 16.88 12.36 -1.38
CA ASP A 354 18.25 12.20 -1.84
C ASP A 354 19.20 11.82 -0.68
N SER A 355 20.49 11.66 -0.99
CA SER A 355 21.50 11.24 -0.02
C SER A 355 21.85 12.30 1.05
N THR A 356 21.46 13.56 0.87
CA THR A 356 21.83 14.67 1.78
C THR A 356 20.88 14.84 2.96
N HIS A 357 19.66 14.30 2.89
CA HIS A 357 18.63 14.47 3.92
C HIS A 357 18.96 13.72 5.23
N GLY A 358 19.57 12.54 5.15
CA GLY A 358 19.78 11.67 6.32
C GLY A 358 18.65 10.66 6.55
N CYS A 359 18.82 9.80 7.57
CA CYS A 359 17.85 8.76 7.93
C CYS A 359 16.82 9.27 8.96
N PHE A 360 17.21 10.15 9.88
CA PHE A 360 16.36 10.58 11.00
C PHE A 360 15.50 11.81 10.63
N LEU A 361 14.43 11.59 9.86
CA LEU A 361 13.57 12.66 9.34
C LEU A 361 12.29 12.90 10.17
N LYS A 362 12.07 12.11 11.22
CA LYS A 362 10.88 12.21 12.07
C LYS A 362 10.78 13.60 12.74
N PRO A 363 9.65 14.32 12.61
CA PRO A 363 9.41 15.55 13.35
C PRO A 363 9.38 15.33 14.87
N THR A 364 9.74 16.35 15.64
CA THR A 364 9.74 16.28 17.11
C THR A 364 8.35 15.96 17.69
N ILE A 365 7.29 16.51 17.09
CA ILE A 365 5.89 16.30 17.53
C ILE A 365 5.20 15.36 16.54
N PHE A 366 5.48 14.06 16.68
CA PHE A 366 4.91 13.00 15.87
C PHE A 366 4.74 11.72 16.70
N SER A 367 3.67 10.98 16.44
CA SER A 367 3.46 9.65 17.01
C SER A 367 2.63 8.78 16.07
N GLY A 368 3.17 7.62 15.67
CA GLY A 368 2.46 6.61 14.87
C GLY A 368 1.67 5.60 15.71
N GLY A 369 1.78 5.68 17.04
CA GLY A 369 1.10 4.78 17.96
C GLY A 369 1.38 5.11 19.42
N VAL A 370 0.52 4.63 20.31
CA VAL A 370 0.64 4.87 21.76
C VAL A 370 0.31 3.59 22.49
N ARG A 371 1.13 3.25 23.48
CA ARG A 371 0.77 2.27 24.49
C ARG A 371 0.41 2.98 25.79
N ALA A 372 -0.72 2.61 26.37
CA ALA A 372 -1.15 3.17 27.64
C ALA A 372 -1.81 2.12 28.52
N ARG A 373 -1.79 2.38 29.83
CA ARG A 373 -2.54 1.62 30.81
C ARG A 373 -3.92 2.25 30.95
N VAL A 374 -4.96 1.47 30.77
CA VAL A 374 -6.36 1.91 30.87
C VAL A 374 -7.09 1.13 31.95
N THR A 375 -8.10 1.76 32.55
CA THR A 375 -8.98 1.15 33.55
C THR A 375 -10.40 1.20 33.02
N ASP A 376 -10.96 0.02 32.72
CA ASP A 376 -12.34 -0.17 32.26
C ASP A 376 -13.05 -1.11 33.24
N GLY A 377 -14.20 -0.70 33.78
CA GLY A 377 -14.99 -1.49 34.73
C GLY A 377 -14.26 -1.81 36.04
N GLY A 378 -13.37 -0.91 36.47
CA GLY A 378 -12.50 -1.10 37.65
C GLY A 378 -11.34 -2.07 37.42
N ARG A 379 -11.12 -2.55 36.18
CA ARG A 379 -10.02 -3.44 35.83
C ARG A 379 -8.98 -2.72 34.99
N THR A 380 -7.77 -2.70 35.50
CA THR A 380 -6.60 -2.14 34.82
C THR A 380 -6.02 -3.11 33.80
N ARG A 381 -5.70 -2.61 32.61
CA ARG A 381 -5.10 -3.35 31.49
C ARG A 381 -4.18 -2.45 30.65
N VAL A 382 -3.42 -3.05 29.73
CA VAL A 382 -2.57 -2.30 28.79
C VAL A 382 -3.19 -2.36 27.40
N GLN A 383 -3.15 -1.26 26.67
CA GLN A 383 -3.74 -1.13 25.34
C GLN A 383 -2.79 -0.42 24.38
N ASP A 384 -2.69 -0.96 23.18
CA ASP A 384 -2.03 -0.32 22.05
C ASP A 384 -3.05 0.41 21.20
N PHE A 385 -2.79 1.68 20.91
CA PHE A 385 -3.50 2.55 19.98
C PHE A 385 -2.64 2.77 18.75
N ARG A 386 -3.20 2.61 17.55
CA ARG A 386 -2.44 2.65 16.31
C ARG A 386 -3.28 3.06 15.11
N ASN A 387 -2.60 3.61 14.11
CA ASN A 387 -3.16 3.79 12.79
C ASN A 387 -2.87 2.52 11.95
N SER A 388 -3.89 1.94 11.33
CA SER A 388 -3.76 0.73 10.50
C SER A 388 -2.96 0.98 9.22
N GLU A 389 -2.93 2.22 8.71
CA GLU A 389 -2.17 2.59 7.53
C GLU A 389 -0.71 2.97 7.86
N GLU A 390 -0.33 3.04 9.14
CA GLU A 390 0.97 3.55 9.58
C GLU A 390 2.15 2.79 8.96
N TYR A 391 2.05 1.46 8.95
CA TYR A 391 3.06 0.60 8.35
C TYR A 391 3.21 0.86 6.85
N LYS A 392 2.08 0.97 6.14
CA LYS A 392 2.08 1.19 4.69
C LYS A 392 2.66 2.58 4.36
N ARG A 393 2.23 3.62 5.08
CA ARG A 393 2.74 4.99 4.93
C ARG A 393 4.22 5.12 5.23
N SER A 394 4.74 4.31 6.16
CA SER A 394 6.15 4.38 6.60
C SER A 394 7.11 3.49 5.82
N THR A 395 6.60 2.56 5.01
CA THR A 395 7.45 1.57 4.33
C THR A 395 7.15 1.42 2.84
N VAL A 396 5.89 1.55 2.41
CA VAL A 396 5.44 1.34 1.02
C VAL A 396 5.22 2.67 0.32
N ASP A 397 4.47 3.59 0.92
CA ASP A 397 4.07 4.86 0.29
C ASP A 397 5.17 5.95 0.41
N THR A 398 6.35 5.58 0.90
CA THR A 398 7.49 6.49 1.06
C THR A 398 8.18 6.81 -0.26
N HIS A 399 9.00 7.86 -0.29
CA HIS A 399 9.78 8.22 -1.49
C HIS A 399 10.58 7.03 -2.02
N LEU A 400 11.27 6.30 -1.15
CA LEU A 400 12.01 5.10 -1.51
C LEU A 400 11.08 3.94 -1.89
N GLY A 401 10.02 3.70 -1.12
CA GLY A 401 9.07 2.60 -1.35
C GLY A 401 8.33 2.69 -2.69
N THR A 402 8.17 3.89 -3.23
CA THR A 402 7.59 4.12 -4.57
C THR A 402 8.58 3.92 -5.71
N ARG A 403 9.86 3.55 -5.48
CA ARG A 403 10.83 3.24 -6.54
C ARG A 403 10.85 1.75 -6.84
N ALA A 404 10.77 1.39 -8.12
CA ALA A 404 10.72 -0.01 -8.55
C ALA A 404 11.87 -0.86 -8.00
N TRP A 405 13.11 -0.36 -8.08
CA TRP A 405 14.31 -1.05 -7.60
C TRP A 405 14.31 -1.29 -6.08
N ALA A 406 13.72 -0.39 -5.29
CA ALA A 406 13.71 -0.48 -3.82
C ALA A 406 12.93 -1.71 -3.31
N LEU A 407 12.01 -2.26 -4.12
CA LEU A 407 11.25 -3.43 -3.72
C LEU A 407 12.14 -4.66 -3.51
N GLN A 408 13.16 -4.87 -4.36
CA GLN A 408 14.12 -5.96 -4.14
C GLN A 408 14.93 -5.73 -2.87
N GLU A 409 15.39 -4.50 -2.68
CA GLU A 409 16.21 -4.09 -1.52
C GLU A 409 15.45 -4.29 -0.19
N LYS A 410 14.11 -4.22 -0.24
CA LYS A 410 13.20 -4.53 0.86
C LYS A 410 12.92 -6.03 1.02
N MET A 411 12.63 -6.73 -0.08
CA MET A 411 12.09 -8.10 -0.04
C MET A 411 13.15 -9.18 0.12
N LEU A 412 14.33 -8.98 -0.45
CA LEU A 412 15.41 -9.97 -0.48
C LEU A 412 16.11 -10.19 0.88
N PRO A 413 16.49 -9.15 1.64
CA PRO A 413 17.20 -9.33 2.90
C PRO A 413 16.35 -10.09 3.94
N PRO A 414 16.97 -10.74 4.94
CA PRO A 414 16.24 -11.35 6.05
C PRO A 414 15.59 -10.31 6.98
N ARG A 415 16.12 -9.08 6.98
CA ARG A 415 15.75 -7.98 7.87
C ARG A 415 15.86 -6.66 7.12
N THR A 416 14.92 -5.76 7.33
CA THR A 416 14.98 -4.38 6.85
C THR A 416 14.56 -3.46 7.98
N ILE A 417 15.31 -2.39 8.21
CA ILE A 417 14.91 -1.29 9.08
C ILE A 417 14.71 -0.03 8.25
N HIS A 418 13.50 0.48 8.28
CA HIS A 418 13.07 1.69 7.62
C HIS A 418 13.24 2.87 8.55
N PHE A 419 13.95 3.90 8.12
CA PHE A 419 14.01 5.20 8.78
C PHE A 419 13.38 6.26 7.88
N GLY A 420 12.41 7.00 8.41
CA GLY A 420 11.69 8.01 7.65
C GLY A 420 11.17 9.15 8.51
N ASP A 421 10.31 9.95 7.92
CA ASP A 421 9.58 11.07 8.53
C ASP A 421 8.51 10.63 9.52
N ARG A 422 8.20 9.34 9.57
CA ARG A 422 7.25 8.73 10.51
C ARG A 422 7.93 7.89 11.58
N GLY A 423 9.26 7.90 11.63
CA GLY A 423 10.04 7.14 12.61
C GLY A 423 10.68 5.88 12.06
N ALA A 424 11.08 4.98 12.97
CA ALA A 424 11.71 3.72 12.61
C ALA A 424 10.73 2.53 12.60
N PHE A 425 10.79 1.74 11.53
CA PHE A 425 9.99 0.53 11.33
C PHE A 425 10.87 -0.67 11.02
N TRP A 426 10.65 -1.75 11.75
CA TRP A 426 11.35 -3.01 11.60
C TRP A 426 10.52 -4.01 10.80
N GLU A 427 11.16 -4.67 9.85
CA GLU A 427 10.59 -5.81 9.14
C GLU A 427 11.58 -6.98 9.14
N CYS A 428 11.08 -8.18 9.43
CA CYS A 428 11.79 -9.42 9.17
C CYS A 428 10.80 -10.50 8.73
N ARG A 429 11.29 -11.70 8.44
CA ARG A 429 10.45 -12.82 7.96
C ARG A 429 9.47 -13.38 9.00
N THR A 430 9.48 -12.87 10.23
CA THR A 430 8.66 -13.36 11.35
C THR A 430 7.81 -12.26 12.01
N SER A 431 8.33 -11.04 12.10
CA SER A 431 7.70 -9.93 12.83
C SER A 431 7.89 -8.59 12.12
N ILE A 432 6.95 -7.68 12.39
CA ILE A 432 7.02 -6.26 12.08
C ILE A 432 6.88 -5.51 13.40
N ALA A 433 7.66 -4.44 13.59
CA ALA A 433 7.55 -3.55 14.74
C ALA A 433 7.81 -2.09 14.33
N SER A 434 7.49 -1.16 15.22
CA SER A 434 7.85 0.25 15.08
C SER A 434 8.42 0.77 16.38
N GLU A 435 9.10 1.92 16.35
CA GLU A 435 9.63 2.51 17.59
C GLU A 435 8.54 2.88 18.61
N TYR A 436 7.29 3.03 18.17
CA TYR A 436 6.15 3.29 19.05
C TYR A 436 5.55 2.00 19.64
N LEU A 437 5.67 0.88 18.92
CA LEU A 437 5.14 -0.43 19.27
C LEU A 437 6.24 -1.49 19.10
N PRO A 438 7.27 -1.48 19.99
CA PRO A 438 8.49 -2.25 19.78
C PRO A 438 8.32 -3.78 19.92
N ASP A 439 7.24 -4.25 20.56
CA ASP A 439 6.92 -5.68 20.65
C ASP A 439 6.24 -6.23 19.39
N GLY A 440 5.89 -5.36 18.46
CA GLY A 440 5.40 -5.70 17.14
C GLY A 440 3.89 -5.53 16.93
N PHE A 441 3.50 -5.62 15.66
CA PHE A 441 2.10 -5.55 15.24
C PHE A 441 1.48 -6.96 15.22
N PRO A 442 0.25 -7.18 15.73
CA PRO A 442 -0.50 -8.40 15.45
C PRO A 442 -0.70 -8.61 13.94
N LYS A 443 -0.45 -9.86 13.50
CA LYS A 443 -0.33 -10.27 12.09
C LYS A 443 -1.58 -10.02 11.24
N ASN A 444 -2.74 -9.92 11.87
CA ASN A 444 -4.05 -9.76 11.24
C ASN A 444 -4.30 -8.32 10.76
N LEU A 445 -3.46 -7.36 11.18
CA LEU A 445 -3.65 -5.93 10.89
C LEU A 445 -2.57 -5.36 9.96
N VAL A 446 -1.64 -6.20 9.49
CA VAL A 446 -0.60 -5.81 8.53
C VAL A 446 -0.46 -6.94 7.52
N SER A 447 -0.37 -6.61 6.23
CA SER A 447 -0.04 -7.59 5.18
C SER A 447 1.47 -7.50 4.86
N PRO A 448 2.35 -8.24 5.57
CA PRO A 448 3.79 -8.21 5.33
C PRO A 448 4.13 -8.76 3.94
N LEU A 449 4.95 -8.03 3.18
CA LEU A 449 5.49 -8.51 1.90
C LEU A 449 6.60 -9.55 2.07
N VAL A 450 7.23 -9.59 3.25
CA VAL A 450 8.45 -10.39 3.51
C VAL A 450 8.15 -11.70 4.26
N ASN A 451 6.87 -12.08 4.43
CA ASN A 451 6.49 -13.30 5.14
C ASN A 451 6.56 -14.54 4.23
N ARG A 452 7.68 -15.26 4.28
CA ARG A 452 8.00 -16.41 3.42
C ARG A 452 7.72 -17.75 4.10
N LYS A 453 6.49 -18.26 4.04
CA LYS A 453 6.27 -19.71 4.17
C LYS A 453 5.20 -20.20 3.20
N GLY A 454 5.63 -20.97 2.19
CA GLY A 454 4.82 -21.93 1.44
C GLY A 454 3.67 -21.31 0.65
N LYS A 455 3.82 -20.05 0.23
CA LYS A 455 2.76 -19.24 -0.35
C LYS A 455 3.28 -18.18 -1.32
N PHE A 456 4.44 -18.36 -1.94
CA PHE A 456 4.98 -17.36 -2.87
C PHE A 456 3.97 -17.02 -3.99
N GLU A 457 3.24 -18.01 -4.49
CA GLU A 457 2.15 -17.85 -5.47
C GLU A 457 1.07 -16.86 -4.98
N TRP A 458 0.68 -16.92 -3.70
CA TRP A 458 -0.29 -16.00 -3.10
C TRP A 458 0.27 -14.60 -2.86
N LEU A 459 1.59 -14.50 -2.70
CA LEU A 459 2.29 -13.25 -2.49
C LEU A 459 2.52 -12.51 -3.81
N TRP A 460 2.69 -13.25 -4.92
CA TRP A 460 3.02 -12.70 -6.22
C TRP A 460 2.07 -11.58 -6.70
N PRO A 461 0.72 -11.71 -6.59
CA PRO A 461 -0.19 -10.62 -6.92
C PRO A 461 0.06 -9.34 -6.12
N GLN A 462 0.43 -9.45 -4.84
CA GLN A 462 0.74 -8.29 -3.99
C GLN A 462 2.07 -7.65 -4.40
N VAL A 463 3.08 -8.47 -4.71
CA VAL A 463 4.38 -8.01 -5.21
C VAL A 463 4.22 -7.25 -6.50
N VAL A 464 3.51 -7.83 -7.47
CA VAL A 464 3.26 -7.20 -8.77
C VAL A 464 2.43 -5.93 -8.59
N GLY A 465 1.39 -5.93 -7.73
CA GLY A 465 0.57 -4.75 -7.52
C GLY A 465 1.36 -3.55 -6.98
N LEU A 466 2.28 -3.79 -6.04
CA LEU A 466 3.17 -2.75 -5.53
C LEU A 466 4.24 -2.33 -6.56
N TYR A 467 4.87 -3.31 -7.20
CA TYR A 467 5.95 -3.07 -8.16
C TYR A 467 5.47 -2.33 -9.41
N SER A 468 4.33 -2.75 -9.96
CA SER A 468 3.76 -2.14 -11.17
C SER A 468 3.38 -0.67 -10.95
N ALA A 469 2.88 -0.34 -9.75
CA ALA A 469 2.57 1.01 -9.31
C ALA A 469 3.80 1.88 -8.98
N ALA A 470 4.98 1.27 -8.85
CA ALA A 470 6.20 1.99 -8.53
C ALA A 470 6.77 2.74 -9.75
N ASN A 471 7.46 3.84 -9.47
CA ASN A 471 8.17 4.66 -10.43
C ASN A 471 9.42 3.92 -10.93
N LEU A 472 9.51 3.79 -12.26
CA LEU A 472 10.64 3.20 -12.95
C LEU A 472 11.35 4.27 -13.77
N SER A 473 12.65 4.47 -13.52
CA SER A 473 13.45 5.46 -14.25
C SER A 473 13.73 5.05 -15.70
N PHE A 474 13.92 3.74 -15.95
CA PHE A 474 14.23 3.20 -17.27
C PHE A 474 13.25 2.09 -17.63
N GLY A 475 12.40 2.34 -18.62
CA GLY A 475 11.31 1.44 -18.98
C GLY A 475 11.73 -0.02 -19.20
N LYS A 476 12.91 -0.27 -19.79
CA LYS A 476 13.44 -1.62 -20.07
C LYS A 476 13.73 -2.44 -18.82
N ASP A 477 13.92 -1.80 -17.67
CA ASP A 477 14.27 -2.46 -16.42
C ASP A 477 13.05 -3.06 -15.70
N LYS A 478 11.83 -2.99 -16.26
CA LYS A 478 10.58 -3.43 -15.59
C LYS A 478 10.62 -4.92 -15.16
N LEU A 479 11.20 -5.81 -15.97
CA LEU A 479 11.38 -7.22 -15.59
C LEU A 479 12.72 -7.46 -14.87
N PRO A 480 13.87 -6.97 -15.38
CA PRO A 480 15.16 -7.10 -14.67
C PRO A 480 15.14 -6.62 -13.22
N ALA A 481 14.47 -5.50 -12.94
CA ALA A 481 14.36 -4.95 -11.59
C ALA A 481 13.38 -5.70 -10.69
N LEU A 482 12.81 -6.84 -11.11
CA LEU A 482 12.12 -7.80 -10.25
C LEU A 482 12.74 -9.22 -10.28
N SER A 483 13.76 -9.45 -11.12
CA SER A 483 14.40 -10.75 -11.35
C SER A 483 14.86 -11.47 -10.07
N GLY A 484 15.44 -10.74 -9.11
CA GLY A 484 15.90 -11.32 -7.84
C GLY A 484 14.76 -11.89 -6.99
N VAL A 485 13.60 -11.24 -7.01
CA VAL A 485 12.39 -11.70 -6.30
C VAL A 485 11.75 -12.86 -7.04
N ALA A 486 11.69 -12.81 -8.37
CA ALA A 486 11.24 -13.94 -9.19
C ALA A 486 12.14 -15.17 -8.99
N SER A 487 13.46 -15.01 -8.95
CA SER A 487 14.40 -16.10 -8.68
C SER A 487 14.15 -16.79 -7.34
N LEU A 488 13.75 -16.05 -6.30
CA LEU A 488 13.33 -16.64 -5.03
C LEU A 488 12.05 -17.47 -5.17
N GLY A 489 11.07 -16.97 -5.92
CA GLY A 489 9.84 -17.71 -6.23
C GLY A 489 10.15 -19.04 -6.91
N TYR A 490 10.99 -19.01 -7.95
CA TYR A 490 11.44 -20.22 -8.65
C TYR A 490 12.16 -21.20 -7.71
N LYS A 491 13.04 -20.72 -6.83
CA LYS A 491 13.73 -21.59 -5.85
C LYS A 491 12.77 -22.24 -4.85
N GLU A 492 11.63 -21.60 -4.55
CA GLU A 492 10.61 -22.13 -3.62
C GLU A 492 9.65 -23.09 -4.32
N THR A 493 9.20 -22.80 -5.55
CA THR A 493 8.12 -23.53 -6.23
C THR A 493 8.59 -24.45 -7.36
N GLY A 494 9.73 -24.14 -7.99
CA GLY A 494 10.18 -24.76 -9.24
C GLY A 494 9.37 -24.37 -10.47
N ASP A 495 8.39 -23.46 -10.35
CA ASP A 495 7.46 -23.11 -11.42
C ASP A 495 8.14 -22.24 -12.50
N GLN A 496 7.74 -22.39 -13.76
CA GLN A 496 8.34 -21.66 -14.88
C GLN A 496 7.89 -20.19 -14.87
N TYR A 497 8.87 -19.28 -14.88
CA TYR A 497 8.64 -17.84 -14.98
C TYR A 497 8.52 -17.40 -16.44
N LEU A 498 7.48 -16.63 -16.75
CA LEU A 498 7.11 -16.22 -18.10
C LEU A 498 6.79 -14.72 -18.10
N ALA A 499 7.82 -13.90 -18.33
CA ALA A 499 7.73 -12.44 -18.45
C ALA A 499 6.83 -11.77 -17.40
N GLY A 500 6.94 -12.16 -16.12
CA GLY A 500 6.11 -11.60 -15.04
C GLY A 500 4.98 -12.50 -14.54
N LEU A 501 4.69 -13.61 -15.21
CA LEU A 501 3.67 -14.60 -14.80
C LEU A 501 4.32 -15.96 -14.49
N TRP A 502 3.60 -16.81 -13.77
CA TRP A 502 4.01 -18.19 -13.45
C TRP A 502 3.17 -19.22 -14.20
N ARG A 503 3.78 -20.28 -14.74
CA ARG A 503 3.09 -21.27 -15.60
C ARG A 503 1.97 -22.02 -14.88
N GLY A 504 2.14 -22.35 -13.60
CA GLY A 504 1.20 -23.18 -12.84
C GLY A 504 -0.18 -22.54 -12.57
N GLN A 505 -0.29 -21.21 -12.66
CA GLN A 505 -1.55 -20.46 -12.47
C GLN A 505 -1.70 -19.37 -13.53
N ILE A 506 -1.28 -19.66 -14.76
CA ILE A 506 -1.17 -18.63 -15.80
C ILE A 506 -2.55 -18.10 -16.22
N GLU A 507 -3.59 -18.93 -16.21
CA GLU A 507 -4.97 -18.56 -16.54
C GLU A 507 -5.53 -17.53 -15.56
N GLU A 508 -5.36 -17.77 -14.25
CA GLU A 508 -5.71 -16.81 -13.20
C GLU A 508 -4.90 -15.52 -13.33
N GLN A 509 -3.60 -15.67 -13.62
CA GLN A 509 -2.68 -14.55 -13.73
C GLN A 509 -2.93 -13.69 -14.98
N LEU A 510 -3.43 -14.27 -16.07
CA LEU A 510 -3.84 -13.52 -17.27
C LEU A 510 -5.01 -12.57 -17.01
N CYS A 511 -5.79 -12.77 -15.94
CA CYS A 511 -6.90 -11.90 -15.57
C CYS A 511 -6.46 -10.65 -14.77
N TRP A 512 -5.19 -10.24 -14.85
CA TRP A 512 -4.74 -8.98 -14.26
C TRP A 512 -5.50 -7.80 -14.88
N ARG A 513 -5.70 -6.72 -14.12
CA ARG A 513 -6.35 -5.49 -14.57
C ARG A 513 -5.68 -4.25 -14.02
N ARG A 514 -5.76 -3.14 -14.74
CA ARG A 514 -5.27 -1.84 -14.28
C ARG A 514 -6.09 -1.31 -13.11
N HIS A 515 -5.46 -0.63 -12.16
CA HIS A 515 -6.18 0.08 -11.11
C HIS A 515 -6.89 1.33 -11.65
N HIS A 516 -8.20 1.44 -11.40
CA HIS A 516 -9.04 2.55 -11.88
C HIS A 516 -8.76 3.90 -11.23
N SER A 517 -8.04 3.93 -10.10
CA SER A 517 -7.80 5.15 -9.30
C SER A 517 -6.73 6.08 -9.90
N LYS A 518 -6.14 5.74 -11.05
CA LYS A 518 -5.12 6.52 -11.74
C LYS A 518 -5.52 6.77 -13.19
N PRO A 519 -5.10 7.89 -13.80
CA PRO A 519 -5.35 8.16 -15.21
C PRO A 519 -4.78 7.04 -16.07
N ILE A 520 -5.47 6.73 -17.18
CA ILE A 520 -4.91 5.86 -18.22
C ILE A 520 -3.72 6.61 -18.82
N ILE A 521 -2.63 5.88 -19.09
CA ILE A 521 -1.40 6.45 -19.64
C ILE A 521 -1.04 5.78 -20.96
N LYS A 522 -0.12 6.42 -21.69
CA LYS A 522 0.38 5.92 -22.97
C LYS A 522 1.14 4.62 -22.83
N ARG A 523 1.00 3.75 -23.82
CA ARG A 523 1.74 2.49 -23.89
C ARG A 523 3.24 2.77 -23.97
N PRO A 524 4.07 2.17 -23.10
CA PRO A 524 5.52 2.37 -23.16
C PRO A 524 6.11 1.72 -24.42
N THR A 525 7.35 2.10 -24.76
CA THR A 525 8.13 1.38 -25.78
C THR A 525 8.19 -0.11 -25.44
N TRP A 526 8.06 -0.96 -26.46
CA TRP A 526 8.00 -2.41 -26.29
C TRP A 526 9.11 -2.94 -25.39
N ARG A 527 8.71 -3.70 -24.36
CA ARG A 527 9.60 -4.29 -23.34
C ARG A 527 9.14 -5.65 -22.81
N ALA A 528 7.89 -6.02 -23.09
CA ALA A 528 7.27 -7.28 -22.70
C ALA A 528 6.09 -7.58 -23.64
N PRO A 529 5.74 -8.88 -23.83
CA PRO A 529 4.53 -9.31 -24.53
C PRO A 529 3.26 -8.67 -23.98
N SER A 530 2.22 -8.45 -24.80
CA SER A 530 1.01 -7.72 -24.40
C SER A 530 0.21 -8.41 -23.28
N TRP A 531 0.33 -9.73 -23.15
CA TRP A 531 -0.30 -10.52 -22.09
C TRP A 531 0.40 -10.37 -20.73
N SER A 532 1.63 -9.84 -20.70
CA SER A 532 2.34 -9.56 -19.46
C SER A 532 1.89 -8.23 -18.86
N TRP A 533 1.66 -8.19 -17.55
CA TRP A 533 1.42 -6.92 -16.83
C TRP A 533 2.58 -5.92 -16.98
N ALA A 534 3.79 -6.40 -17.29
CA ALA A 534 4.96 -5.54 -17.51
C ALA A 534 4.91 -4.79 -18.85
N SER A 535 3.96 -5.09 -19.75
CA SER A 535 3.82 -4.38 -21.02
C SER A 535 3.29 -2.95 -20.89
N ILE A 536 2.75 -2.59 -19.71
CA ILE A 536 2.19 -1.27 -19.43
C ILE A 536 2.86 -0.64 -18.20
N ASP A 537 2.69 0.67 -18.06
CA ASP A 537 3.01 1.39 -16.83
C ASP A 537 1.75 1.60 -15.98
N GLY A 538 1.94 1.77 -14.66
CA GLY A 538 0.86 1.93 -13.70
C GLY A 538 0.54 0.67 -12.91
N GLY A 539 -0.18 0.86 -11.80
CA GLY A 539 -0.53 -0.23 -10.90
C GLY A 539 -1.52 -1.20 -11.54
N VAL A 540 -1.24 -2.50 -11.44
CA VAL A 540 -2.14 -3.59 -11.81
C VAL A 540 -2.53 -4.41 -10.59
N GLY A 541 -3.61 -5.17 -10.69
CA GLY A 541 -4.00 -6.13 -9.66
C GLY A 541 -4.92 -7.22 -10.20
N TRP A 542 -5.31 -8.13 -9.34
CA TRP A 542 -6.24 -9.22 -9.65
C TRP A 542 -7.47 -9.12 -8.77
N TYR A 543 -8.56 -9.74 -9.20
CA TYR A 543 -9.65 -10.06 -8.30
C TYR A 543 -9.19 -11.16 -7.33
N GLN A 544 -9.31 -10.93 -6.02
CA GLN A 544 -8.97 -11.91 -4.99
C GLN A 544 -10.27 -12.49 -4.41
N PRO A 545 -10.73 -13.67 -4.87
CA PRO A 545 -11.90 -14.31 -4.29
C PRO A 545 -11.57 -14.78 -2.87
N GLN A 546 -12.45 -14.50 -1.90
CA GLN A 546 -12.30 -14.97 -0.52
C GLN A 546 -12.48 -16.50 -0.37
N SER A 547 -13.10 -17.16 -1.36
CA SER A 547 -13.19 -18.61 -1.50
C SER A 547 -12.71 -19.07 -2.88
N LYS A 548 -11.80 -20.04 -2.95
CA LYS A 548 -11.23 -20.58 -4.20
C LYS A 548 -12.21 -21.45 -5.00
N VAL A 549 -13.20 -20.88 -5.68
CA VAL A 549 -13.84 -21.66 -6.75
C VAL A 549 -14.35 -20.76 -7.89
N LEU A 550 -13.44 -20.36 -8.75
CA LEU A 550 -13.80 -20.13 -10.15
C LEU A 550 -13.84 -21.50 -10.81
N GLU A 551 -15.00 -22.14 -10.76
CA GLU A 551 -15.23 -23.53 -11.17
C GLU A 551 -15.22 -23.72 -12.69
N THR A 552 -15.59 -22.68 -13.42
CA THR A 552 -15.74 -22.72 -14.87
C THR A 552 -14.48 -22.17 -15.53
N GLN A 553 -13.81 -23.00 -16.30
CA GLN A 553 -12.73 -22.60 -17.19
C GLN A 553 -13.27 -22.47 -18.61
N TYR A 554 -13.14 -21.28 -19.20
CA TYR A 554 -13.60 -20.99 -20.57
C TYR A 554 -12.45 -21.10 -21.58
N ALA A 555 -11.22 -20.97 -21.10
CA ALA A 555 -9.99 -21.13 -21.86
C ALA A 555 -8.87 -21.72 -20.99
N HIS A 556 -7.99 -22.51 -21.59
CA HIS A 556 -6.79 -23.05 -20.96
C HIS A 556 -5.54 -22.78 -21.81
N VAL A 557 -4.40 -22.63 -21.13
CA VAL A 557 -3.12 -22.42 -21.79
C VAL A 557 -2.53 -23.76 -22.21
N LEU A 558 -2.42 -23.97 -23.52
CA LEU A 558 -1.77 -25.14 -24.12
C LEU A 558 -0.25 -25.05 -23.94
N ASP A 559 0.32 -23.91 -24.30
CA ASP A 559 1.76 -23.66 -24.29
C ASP A 559 2.05 -22.19 -24.07
N ALA A 560 3.16 -21.88 -23.40
CA ALA A 560 3.57 -20.53 -23.11
C ALA A 560 5.10 -20.43 -23.06
N ASN A 561 5.65 -19.51 -23.85
CA ASN A 561 7.09 -19.37 -24.02
C ASN A 561 7.52 -17.91 -24.00
N THR A 562 8.75 -17.66 -23.57
CA THR A 562 9.40 -16.35 -23.66
C THR A 562 10.76 -16.50 -24.31
N THR A 563 11.12 -15.53 -25.15
CA THR A 563 12.47 -15.43 -25.72
C THR A 563 13.26 -14.45 -24.88
N LEU A 564 14.34 -14.89 -24.25
CA LEU A 564 15.17 -14.04 -23.40
C LEU A 564 15.99 -13.06 -24.25
N TYR A 565 16.14 -11.82 -23.77
CA TYR A 565 17.09 -10.87 -24.37
C TYR A 565 18.51 -11.11 -23.86
N GLY A 566 18.66 -11.52 -22.59
CA GLY A 566 19.93 -11.77 -21.93
C GLY A 566 20.06 -13.20 -21.36
N LYS A 567 21.01 -13.39 -20.44
CA LYS A 567 21.25 -14.69 -19.77
C LYS A 567 20.38 -14.93 -18.54
N ASP A 568 19.78 -13.88 -17.99
CA ASP A 568 18.92 -13.97 -16.82
C ASP A 568 17.51 -14.45 -17.23
N PRO A 569 17.08 -15.66 -16.81
CA PRO A 569 15.76 -16.20 -17.14
C PRO A 569 14.60 -15.43 -16.50
N PHE A 570 14.87 -14.55 -15.53
CA PHE A 570 13.87 -13.71 -14.87
C PHE A 570 13.92 -12.24 -15.31
N GLY A 571 14.80 -11.93 -16.26
CA GLY A 571 15.12 -10.58 -16.70
C GLY A 571 14.36 -10.14 -17.95
N GLN A 572 15.05 -9.35 -18.78
CA GLN A 572 14.48 -8.77 -20.00
C GLN A 572 14.18 -9.86 -21.05
N VAL A 573 13.05 -9.71 -21.74
CA VAL A 573 12.62 -10.57 -22.84
C VAL A 573 12.70 -9.83 -24.19
N ALA A 574 12.96 -10.59 -25.25
CA ALA A 574 12.92 -10.17 -26.65
C ALA A 574 11.61 -10.55 -27.35
N GLY A 575 10.80 -11.41 -26.73
CA GLY A 575 9.47 -11.78 -27.20
C GLY A 575 8.81 -12.81 -26.27
N GLY A 576 7.58 -13.18 -26.57
CA GLY A 576 6.89 -14.25 -25.85
C GLY A 576 5.49 -14.48 -26.39
N THR A 577 5.04 -15.73 -26.28
CA THR A 577 3.78 -16.18 -26.86
C THR A 577 3.03 -17.07 -25.88
N ILE A 578 1.71 -16.92 -25.80
CA ILE A 578 0.82 -17.85 -25.11
C ILE A 578 -0.18 -18.41 -26.10
N ARG A 579 -0.19 -19.73 -26.28
CA ARG A 579 -1.22 -20.44 -27.04
C ARG A 579 -2.33 -20.86 -26.09
N LEU A 580 -3.54 -20.35 -26.35
CA LEU A 580 -4.75 -20.66 -25.58
C LEU A 580 -5.74 -21.42 -26.45
N ALA A 581 -6.31 -22.48 -25.90
CA ALA A 581 -7.53 -23.07 -26.44
C ALA A 581 -8.72 -22.48 -25.69
N CYS A 582 -9.71 -21.99 -26.43
CA CYS A 582 -10.93 -21.44 -25.87
C CYS A 582 -12.17 -22.13 -26.42
N SER A 583 -13.27 -21.99 -25.68
CA SER A 583 -14.58 -22.53 -26.05
C SER A 583 -15.41 -21.58 -26.92
N SER A 584 -15.42 -20.30 -26.56
CA SER A 584 -16.15 -19.25 -27.27
C SER A 584 -15.54 -17.88 -26.98
N MET A 585 -15.85 -16.89 -27.81
CA MET A 585 -15.45 -15.49 -27.60
C MET A 585 -16.52 -14.54 -28.15
N VAL A 586 -16.63 -13.32 -27.63
CA VAL A 586 -17.57 -12.32 -28.17
C VAL A 586 -16.83 -11.32 -29.03
N ALA A 587 -17.22 -11.18 -30.30
CA ALA A 587 -16.69 -10.16 -31.19
C ALA A 587 -17.53 -8.87 -31.11
N GLY A 588 -16.88 -7.71 -31.16
CA GLY A 588 -17.54 -6.40 -31.13
C GLY A 588 -16.60 -5.26 -31.55
N HIS A 589 -16.99 -4.02 -31.29
CA HIS A 589 -16.20 -2.82 -31.55
C HIS A 589 -16.26 -1.86 -30.36
N LEU A 590 -15.23 -1.04 -30.19
CA LEU A 590 -15.16 -0.06 -29.11
C LEU A 590 -16.03 1.16 -29.43
N VAL A 591 -16.76 1.65 -28.43
CA VAL A 591 -17.47 2.93 -28.51
C VAL A 591 -17.25 3.74 -27.23
N PRO A 592 -17.22 5.09 -27.31
CA PRO A 592 -17.14 5.94 -26.13
C PRO A 592 -18.33 5.71 -25.21
N ASN A 593 -18.09 5.62 -23.90
CA ASN A 593 -19.15 5.51 -22.92
C ASN A 593 -19.85 6.86 -22.75
N LYS A 594 -21.17 6.87 -22.99
CA LYS A 594 -22.01 8.08 -22.91
C LYS A 594 -22.41 8.45 -21.47
N ASN A 595 -22.14 7.59 -20.49
CA ASN A 595 -22.41 7.84 -19.06
C ASN A 595 -21.14 8.32 -18.37
N VAL A 596 -21.05 9.63 -18.11
CA VAL A 596 -19.82 10.35 -17.70
C VAL A 596 -19.56 10.28 -16.18
N ASP A 597 -20.40 9.60 -15.40
CA ASP A 597 -20.33 9.66 -13.93
C ASP A 597 -19.17 8.88 -13.31
N LYS A 598 -18.44 8.05 -14.08
CA LYS A 598 -17.28 7.29 -13.58
C LYS A 598 -16.11 7.31 -14.58
N PRO A 599 -15.01 8.04 -14.30
CA PRO A 599 -13.87 8.26 -15.22
C PRO A 599 -12.95 7.04 -15.45
N GLY A 600 -13.46 5.83 -15.21
CA GLY A 600 -12.74 4.57 -15.39
C GLY A 600 -13.40 3.61 -16.38
N PHE A 601 -14.58 3.96 -16.90
CA PHE A 601 -15.38 3.17 -17.84
C PHE A 601 -15.56 3.90 -19.16
N ASP A 602 -14.62 4.73 -19.60
CA ASP A 602 -14.80 5.64 -20.74
C ASP A 602 -15.06 4.94 -22.08
N ILE A 603 -14.96 3.60 -22.10
CA ILE A 603 -15.12 2.76 -23.30
C ILE A 603 -15.97 1.55 -22.97
N VAL A 604 -16.94 1.27 -23.84
CA VAL A 604 -17.74 0.05 -23.83
C VAL A 604 -17.56 -0.69 -25.15
N LEU A 605 -17.64 -2.02 -25.10
CA LEU A 605 -17.70 -2.84 -26.30
C LEU A 605 -19.16 -3.01 -26.72
N ARG A 606 -19.47 -2.68 -27.98
CA ARG A 606 -20.78 -2.94 -28.57
C ARG A 606 -20.76 -4.27 -29.33
N ALA A 607 -21.65 -5.18 -28.96
CA ALA A 607 -21.79 -6.50 -29.61
C ALA A 607 -23.27 -6.91 -29.78
N GLY A 608 -23.49 -7.94 -30.63
CA GLY A 608 -24.80 -8.51 -30.92
C GLY A 608 -25.67 -7.69 -31.89
N GLU A 609 -26.87 -8.21 -32.19
CA GLU A 609 -27.87 -7.53 -33.05
C GLU A 609 -28.58 -6.37 -32.32
N GLY A 610 -28.53 -6.33 -30.99
CA GLY A 610 -29.28 -5.41 -30.11
C GLY A 610 -28.53 -4.15 -29.65
N GLN A 611 -27.30 -3.90 -30.10
CA GLN A 611 -26.43 -2.83 -29.60
C GLN A 611 -26.14 -2.91 -28.08
N ASP A 612 -25.97 -4.13 -27.53
CA ASP A 612 -25.59 -4.30 -26.13
C ASP A 612 -24.19 -3.73 -25.86
N GLU A 613 -24.04 -2.95 -24.79
CA GLU A 613 -22.81 -2.24 -24.42
C GLU A 613 -22.21 -2.84 -23.15
N PHE A 614 -20.98 -3.36 -23.26
CA PHE A 614 -20.26 -4.04 -22.18
C PHE A 614 -19.13 -3.15 -21.64
N PRO A 615 -19.11 -2.84 -20.34
CA PRO A 615 -18.03 -2.07 -19.73
C PRO A 615 -16.74 -2.89 -19.71
N ILE A 616 -15.66 -2.32 -20.24
CA ILE A 616 -14.33 -2.92 -20.25
C ILE A 616 -13.31 -2.00 -19.59
N THR A 617 -12.16 -2.56 -19.22
CA THR A 617 -11.00 -1.80 -18.74
C THR A 617 -9.89 -1.93 -19.77
N ILE A 618 -9.55 -0.83 -20.45
CA ILE A 618 -8.41 -0.77 -21.37
C ILE A 618 -7.08 -0.65 -20.62
N ASP A 619 -6.04 -1.25 -21.19
CA ASP A 619 -4.71 -1.30 -20.58
C ASP A 619 -3.94 0.03 -20.77
N CYS A 620 -4.05 0.70 -21.92
CA CYS A 620 -3.40 1.99 -22.24
C CYS A 620 -4.33 2.96 -23.02
N LEU A 621 -3.94 4.23 -23.15
CA LEU A 621 -4.74 5.26 -23.81
C LEU A 621 -4.99 4.93 -25.29
N GLU A 622 -3.95 4.51 -26.00
CA GLU A 622 -3.99 4.18 -27.42
C GLU A 622 -4.88 2.98 -27.72
N ASP A 623 -5.14 2.13 -26.72
CA ASP A 623 -6.06 1.01 -26.87
C ASP A 623 -7.51 1.49 -27.04
N GLY A 624 -7.82 2.71 -26.59
CA GLY A 624 -9.12 3.35 -26.68
C GLY A 624 -9.28 4.46 -27.72
N GLU A 625 -8.18 5.03 -28.21
CA GLU A 625 -8.16 6.24 -29.05
C GLU A 625 -8.29 5.98 -30.57
N GLN A 626 -8.62 4.76 -31.01
CA GLN A 626 -8.68 4.45 -32.44
C GLN A 626 -10.05 4.69 -33.08
N GLU A 627 -10.07 5.47 -34.16
CA GLU A 627 -11.15 5.60 -35.15
C GLU A 627 -11.34 4.33 -36.01
N ASP A 628 -10.54 3.29 -35.78
CA ASP A 628 -10.54 2.08 -36.60
C ASP A 628 -11.62 1.11 -36.13
N ASN A 629 -12.55 0.78 -37.03
CA ASN A 629 -13.65 -0.20 -36.87
C ASN A 629 -13.15 -1.66 -36.73
N GLY A 630 -11.93 -1.87 -36.23
CA GLY A 630 -11.33 -3.19 -36.07
C GLY A 630 -12.08 -4.04 -35.05
N ALA A 631 -12.31 -5.31 -35.41
CA ALA A 631 -12.99 -6.25 -34.52
C ALA A 631 -12.18 -6.50 -33.24
N ILE A 632 -12.81 -6.28 -32.09
CA ILE A 632 -12.29 -6.59 -30.74
C ILE A 632 -13.00 -7.84 -30.22
N HIS A 633 -12.28 -8.63 -29.44
CA HIS A 633 -12.79 -9.89 -28.90
C HIS A 633 -12.74 -9.89 -27.38
N LEU A 634 -13.85 -10.22 -26.72
CA LEU A 634 -13.89 -10.58 -25.31
C LEU A 634 -13.69 -12.08 -25.19
N LEU A 635 -12.58 -12.49 -24.58
CA LEU A 635 -12.29 -13.88 -24.29
C LEU A 635 -12.50 -14.13 -22.78
N PRO A 636 -13.59 -14.81 -22.37
CA PRO A 636 -13.72 -15.28 -21.00
C PRO A 636 -12.63 -16.31 -20.72
N ILE A 637 -12.01 -16.25 -19.53
CA ILE A 637 -11.00 -17.22 -19.10
C ILE A 637 -11.55 -18.05 -17.93
N LEU A 638 -12.11 -17.39 -16.91
CA LEU A 638 -12.58 -18.03 -15.69
C LEU A 638 -13.95 -17.51 -15.26
N GLY A 639 -14.76 -18.36 -14.65
CA GLY A 639 -16.00 -17.96 -14.00
C GLY A 639 -16.38 -18.83 -12.81
N GLY A 640 -17.19 -18.29 -11.89
CA GLY A 640 -17.66 -19.02 -10.71
C GLY A 640 -18.19 -18.15 -9.60
N TRP A 641 -18.65 -18.79 -8.53
CA TRP A 641 -19.20 -18.11 -7.36
C TRP A 641 -18.10 -17.56 -6.45
N THR A 642 -18.21 -16.27 -6.16
CA THR A 642 -17.35 -15.56 -5.21
C THR A 642 -18.01 -15.59 -3.84
N GLY A 643 -17.30 -16.06 -2.81
CA GLY A 643 -17.81 -16.07 -1.44
C GLY A 643 -17.49 -14.78 -0.72
N CYS A 644 -18.28 -13.71 -0.90
CA CYS A 644 -18.07 -12.44 -0.19
C CYS A 644 -18.69 -12.49 1.22
N SER A 645 -17.88 -12.37 2.27
CA SER A 645 -18.36 -12.01 3.61
C SER A 645 -18.19 -10.50 3.81
N SER A 646 -19.17 -9.70 3.38
CA SER A 646 -19.27 -8.33 3.90
C SER A 646 -19.95 -8.40 5.26
N GLY A 647 -19.31 -7.88 6.31
CA GLY A 647 -19.70 -8.00 7.72
C GLY A 647 -21.15 -7.62 8.04
N MET A 648 -22.07 -8.55 7.83
CA MET A 648 -23.39 -8.56 8.43
C MET A 648 -23.35 -9.37 9.72
N ALA A 649 -24.16 -8.95 10.69
CA ALA A 649 -24.28 -9.59 12.00
C ALA A 649 -24.78 -11.05 11.92
N ASP A 650 -25.35 -11.47 10.78
CA ASP A 650 -26.14 -12.69 10.70
C ASP A 650 -25.47 -13.83 9.90
N GLY A 651 -24.18 -13.70 9.53
CA GLY A 651 -23.42 -14.81 8.95
C GLY A 651 -23.85 -15.29 7.55
N GLU A 652 -24.80 -14.62 6.88
CA GLU A 652 -25.12 -14.88 5.48
C GLU A 652 -23.97 -14.44 4.57
N LYS A 653 -23.36 -15.40 3.87
CA LYS A 653 -22.33 -15.13 2.85
C LYS A 653 -23.01 -14.61 1.59
N LEU A 654 -22.67 -13.40 1.16
CA LEU A 654 -23.07 -12.90 -0.16
C LEU A 654 -22.35 -13.74 -1.21
N LYS A 655 -23.12 -14.40 -2.08
CA LYS A 655 -22.60 -15.15 -3.22
C LYS A 655 -22.83 -14.31 -4.47
N GLU A 656 -21.76 -13.82 -5.08
CA GLU A 656 -21.84 -13.13 -6.38
C GLU A 656 -21.17 -14.05 -7.42
N PHE A 657 -21.80 -14.32 -8.55
CA PHE A 657 -21.14 -15.07 -9.62
C PHE A 657 -20.33 -14.10 -10.50
N LEU A 658 -19.08 -14.42 -10.79
CA LEU A 658 -18.15 -13.60 -11.56
C LEU A 658 -17.70 -14.35 -12.79
N VAL A 659 -17.68 -13.68 -13.95
CA VAL A 659 -16.90 -14.09 -15.13
C VAL A 659 -15.83 -13.04 -15.39
N GLN A 660 -14.59 -13.49 -15.55
CA GLN A 660 -13.44 -12.64 -15.84
C GLN A 660 -12.73 -13.10 -17.11
N GLY A 661 -12.19 -12.14 -17.84
CA GLY A 661 -11.50 -12.40 -19.10
C GLY A 661 -10.67 -11.24 -19.60
N VAL A 662 -10.12 -11.44 -20.79
CA VAL A 662 -9.22 -10.50 -21.47
C VAL A 662 -9.88 -9.90 -22.71
N VAL A 663 -9.51 -8.67 -23.02
CA VAL A 663 -9.93 -7.97 -24.24
C VAL A 663 -8.80 -8.04 -25.25
N LEU A 664 -9.10 -8.54 -26.44
CA LEU A 664 -8.12 -8.89 -27.46
C LEU A 664 -8.35 -8.13 -28.76
N ARG A 665 -7.25 -7.71 -29.39
CA ARG A 665 -7.23 -7.11 -30.73
C ARG A 665 -6.40 -7.99 -31.66
N PRO A 666 -6.90 -8.37 -32.86
CA PRO A 666 -6.09 -9.05 -33.86
C PRO A 666 -4.84 -8.24 -34.21
N THR A 667 -3.71 -8.90 -34.38
CA THR A 667 -2.45 -8.20 -34.71
C THR A 667 -2.45 -7.71 -36.16
N GLY A 668 -3.16 -8.43 -37.05
CA GLY A 668 -3.27 -8.14 -38.49
C GLY A 668 -2.47 -9.09 -39.40
N PRO A 669 -1.16 -9.31 -39.18
CA PRO A 669 -0.31 -10.13 -40.04
C PRO A 669 -0.68 -11.62 -40.10
N THR A 670 -1.18 -12.18 -39.00
CA THR A 670 -1.37 -13.62 -38.85
C THR A 670 -2.75 -13.92 -38.28
N LYS A 671 -3.49 -14.83 -38.91
CA LYS A 671 -4.79 -15.29 -38.38
C LYS A 671 -4.56 -16.00 -37.04
N GLY A 672 -5.40 -15.69 -36.05
CA GLY A 672 -5.32 -16.28 -34.72
C GLY A 672 -4.28 -15.66 -33.80
N GLU A 673 -3.55 -14.63 -34.23
CA GLU A 673 -2.66 -13.85 -33.37
C GLU A 673 -3.34 -12.58 -32.85
N PHE A 674 -3.22 -12.37 -31.54
CA PHE A 674 -3.86 -11.28 -30.83
C PHE A 674 -2.88 -10.56 -29.90
N SER A 675 -3.08 -9.25 -29.77
CA SER A 675 -2.54 -8.48 -28.65
C SER A 675 -3.64 -8.24 -27.62
N ARG A 676 -3.28 -8.36 -26.35
CA ARG A 676 -4.13 -7.94 -25.25
C ARG A 676 -4.17 -6.41 -25.16
N ILE A 677 -5.39 -5.89 -25.01
CA ILE A 677 -5.66 -4.44 -24.90
C ILE A 677 -6.47 -4.07 -23.66
N GLY A 678 -6.87 -5.05 -22.85
CA GLY A 678 -7.70 -4.81 -21.68
C GLY A 678 -8.19 -6.07 -20.97
N SER A 679 -9.10 -5.85 -20.03
CA SER A 679 -9.76 -6.88 -19.21
C SER A 679 -11.23 -6.53 -18.95
N PHE A 680 -12.02 -7.52 -18.56
CA PHE A 680 -13.42 -7.33 -18.17
C PHE A 680 -13.81 -8.27 -17.04
N ASN A 681 -14.74 -7.80 -16.20
CA ASN A 681 -15.37 -8.56 -15.13
C ASN A 681 -16.88 -8.32 -15.18
N PHE A 682 -17.66 -9.38 -15.33
CA PHE A 682 -19.12 -9.32 -15.28
C PHE A 682 -19.65 -10.09 -14.08
N TYR A 683 -20.55 -9.46 -13.34
CA TYR A 683 -21.10 -9.97 -12.10
C TYR A 683 -22.58 -10.31 -12.29
N LYS A 684 -23.02 -11.41 -11.68
CA LYS A 684 -24.42 -11.75 -11.47
C LYS A 684 -24.71 -11.79 -9.97
N ASP A 685 -25.89 -11.31 -9.60
CA ASP A 685 -26.36 -11.24 -8.21
C ASP A 685 -25.47 -10.37 -7.28
N SER A 686 -24.85 -9.32 -7.85
CA SER A 686 -24.07 -8.33 -7.11
C SER A 686 -24.93 -7.64 -6.03
N MET A 687 -24.54 -7.81 -4.76
CA MET A 687 -25.21 -7.21 -3.60
C MET A 687 -24.28 -6.18 -2.95
N ARG A 688 -23.76 -5.23 -3.74
CA ARG A 688 -22.97 -4.11 -3.22
C ARG A 688 -23.87 -3.08 -2.50
N TRP A 689 -24.09 -3.28 -1.21
CA TRP A 689 -24.90 -2.41 -0.34
C TRP A 689 -24.39 -0.96 -0.15
N ARG A 690 -23.26 -0.56 -0.78
CA ARG A 690 -22.63 0.76 -0.59
C ARG A 690 -22.61 1.67 -1.82
N GLU A 691 -23.06 1.20 -2.97
CA GLU A 691 -23.25 2.04 -4.16
C GLU A 691 -24.65 1.76 -4.75
N PRO A 692 -25.32 2.75 -5.38
CA PRO A 692 -26.52 2.43 -6.16
C PRO A 692 -26.17 1.35 -7.19
N LYS A 693 -27.01 0.30 -7.31
CA LYS A 693 -26.86 -0.76 -8.33
C LYS A 693 -26.53 -0.10 -9.66
N THR A 694 -25.32 -0.33 -10.16
CA THR A 694 -24.90 0.22 -11.44
C THR A 694 -25.31 -0.75 -12.53
N LYS A 695 -25.57 -0.28 -13.76
CA LYS A 695 -25.81 -1.14 -14.94
C LYS A 695 -24.73 -2.20 -15.20
N ILE A 696 -23.55 -2.09 -14.57
CA ILE A 696 -22.48 -3.11 -14.59
C ILE A 696 -22.99 -4.44 -14.03
N ASP A 697 -23.91 -4.40 -13.06
CA ASP A 697 -24.54 -5.58 -12.46
C ASP A 697 -25.57 -6.24 -13.41
N ASP A 698 -25.93 -5.58 -14.52
CA ASP A 698 -26.86 -6.06 -15.55
C ASP A 698 -26.14 -6.58 -16.82
N SER A 699 -24.80 -6.55 -16.86
CA SER A 699 -24.03 -6.93 -18.06
C SER A 699 -23.85 -8.44 -18.24
N TYR A 700 -24.07 -9.24 -17.18
CA TYR A 700 -23.82 -10.69 -17.22
C TYR A 700 -24.77 -11.45 -18.15
N GLU A 701 -26.09 -11.27 -17.99
CA GLU A 701 -27.08 -12.03 -18.78
C GLU A 701 -27.01 -11.70 -20.29
N PRO A 702 -26.90 -10.42 -20.72
CA PRO A 702 -26.68 -10.09 -22.12
C PRO A 702 -25.38 -10.67 -22.68
N PHE A 703 -24.29 -10.63 -21.89
CA PHE A 703 -23.01 -11.19 -22.31
C PHE A 703 -23.10 -12.70 -22.55
N LEU A 704 -23.70 -13.43 -21.59
CA LEU A 704 -23.86 -14.88 -21.69
C LEU A 704 -24.72 -15.26 -22.91
N LYS A 705 -25.82 -14.53 -23.14
CA LYS A 705 -26.67 -14.73 -24.32
C LYS A 705 -25.89 -14.60 -25.63
N ILE A 706 -25.10 -13.53 -25.79
CA ILE A 706 -24.28 -13.33 -27.00
C ILE A 706 -23.20 -14.42 -27.12
N LEU A 707 -22.58 -14.81 -26.01
CA LEU A 707 -21.57 -15.87 -25.98
C LEU A 707 -22.14 -17.22 -26.42
N GLU A 708 -23.38 -17.54 -26.03
CA GLU A 708 -24.09 -18.77 -26.43
C GLU A 708 -24.57 -18.73 -27.89
N GLU A 709 -25.12 -17.59 -28.34
CA GLU A 709 -25.69 -17.46 -29.69
C GLU A 709 -24.63 -17.30 -30.78
N GLN A 710 -23.55 -16.56 -30.50
CA GLN A 710 -22.58 -16.12 -31.53
C GLN A 710 -21.14 -16.54 -31.20
N GLY A 711 -20.86 -16.96 -29.97
CA GLY A 711 -19.49 -17.06 -29.50
C GLY A 711 -18.66 -18.19 -30.12
N ILE A 712 -19.31 -19.28 -30.52
CA ILE A 712 -18.65 -20.39 -31.24
C ILE A 712 -18.21 -19.94 -32.64
N ALA A 713 -19.11 -19.30 -33.39
CA ALA A 713 -18.82 -18.82 -34.74
C ALA A 713 -17.71 -17.77 -34.72
N ALA A 714 -17.72 -16.87 -33.72
CA ALA A 714 -16.66 -15.90 -33.52
C ALA A 714 -15.30 -16.58 -33.21
N ALA A 715 -15.27 -17.58 -32.33
CA ALA A 715 -14.06 -18.31 -32.01
C ALA A 715 -13.49 -19.08 -33.21
N GLU A 716 -14.35 -19.73 -33.98
CA GLU A 716 -13.98 -20.46 -35.21
C GLU A 716 -13.41 -19.50 -36.28
N ALA A 717 -14.03 -18.33 -36.46
CA ALA A 717 -13.55 -17.32 -37.39
C ALA A 717 -12.19 -16.74 -36.96
N ALA A 718 -11.99 -16.55 -35.66
CA ALA A 718 -10.80 -15.94 -35.07
C ALA A 718 -9.59 -16.88 -34.97
N CYS A 719 -9.80 -18.18 -34.74
CA CYS A 719 -8.72 -19.11 -34.42
C CYS A 719 -7.78 -19.45 -35.60
N ALA A 720 -6.55 -19.82 -35.25
CA ALA A 720 -5.55 -20.34 -36.19
C ALA A 720 -5.72 -21.84 -36.45
N GLU A 721 -6.16 -22.58 -35.43
CA GLU A 721 -6.22 -24.04 -35.40
C GLU A 721 -7.44 -24.50 -34.58
N ILE A 722 -8.02 -25.63 -34.97
CA ILE A 722 -9.11 -26.31 -34.25
C ILE A 722 -8.64 -27.70 -33.85
N ILE A 723 -8.58 -28.00 -32.56
CA ILE A 723 -8.10 -29.28 -32.05
C ILE A 723 -9.26 -30.27 -31.95
N SER A 724 -9.13 -31.45 -32.56
CA SER A 724 -10.21 -32.45 -32.61
C SER A 724 -10.18 -33.48 -31.47
N ASN A 725 -9.04 -33.67 -30.79
CA ASN A 725 -8.84 -34.64 -29.71
C ASN A 725 -8.24 -33.97 -28.47
N THR A 726 -9.08 -33.42 -27.59
CA THR A 726 -8.67 -32.78 -26.34
C THR A 726 -9.37 -33.43 -25.14
N GLU A 727 -8.75 -33.35 -23.96
CA GLU A 727 -9.41 -33.70 -22.69
C GLU A 727 -10.63 -32.79 -22.41
N HIS A 728 -10.63 -31.59 -22.99
CA HIS A 728 -11.69 -30.58 -22.91
C HIS A 728 -12.33 -30.34 -24.28
N PRO A 729 -13.32 -31.14 -24.71
CA PRO A 729 -13.85 -31.12 -26.08
C PRO A 729 -14.52 -29.80 -26.48
N ASN A 730 -14.92 -28.99 -25.50
CA ASN A 730 -15.48 -27.67 -25.74
C ASN A 730 -14.40 -26.61 -25.98
N GLU A 731 -13.17 -26.82 -25.51
CA GLU A 731 -12.06 -25.85 -25.58
C GLU A 731 -11.10 -26.27 -26.69
N ARG A 732 -11.43 -25.90 -27.92
CA ARG A 732 -10.76 -26.41 -29.12
C ARG A 732 -10.28 -25.35 -30.10
N TYR A 733 -10.71 -24.10 -29.95
CA TYR A 733 -10.33 -23.00 -30.84
C TYR A 733 -9.05 -22.37 -30.33
N VAL A 734 -7.96 -22.49 -31.10
CA VAL A 734 -6.62 -22.06 -30.66
C VAL A 734 -6.31 -20.65 -31.17
N ILE A 735 -5.94 -19.79 -30.24
CA ILE A 735 -5.38 -18.46 -30.51
C ILE A 735 -4.01 -18.32 -29.86
N THR A 736 -3.26 -17.32 -30.33
CA THR A 736 -1.94 -16.98 -29.79
C THR A 736 -1.93 -15.53 -29.33
N LEU A 737 -1.58 -15.30 -28.06
CA LEU A 737 -1.31 -13.97 -27.52
C LEU A 737 0.18 -13.66 -27.68
N ILE A 738 0.51 -12.46 -28.18
CA ILE A 738 1.90 -12.01 -28.40
C ILE A 738 2.32 -10.83 -27.54
#